data_AF-A0A0L0S115-F1
#
_entry.id   AF-A0A0L0S115-F1
#
_cell.length_a   1.000
_cell.length_b   1.000
_cell.length_c   1.000
_cell.angle_alpha   90.00
_cell.angle_beta   90.00
_cell.angle_gamma   90.00
#
_symmetry.space_group_name_H-M   'P 1'
#
loop_
_entity.id
_entity.type
_entity.pdbx_description
1 polymer ?
#
loop_
_entity_poly.entity_id
_entity_poly.type
_entity_poly.pdbx_seq_one_letter_code
_entity_poly.pdbx_strand_id
1 'polypeptide(L)'
;MTAADAPTVGAPDHAARRPTSPTLAAAAADHLAAHLRTSTLKLTEPEKSGLPPYINQMLVMLKRNWTLTMRSKKATLAQAVIAPIIFSLLLALLQRLYVVKQKSGTAHPKSYPLTGVLPCQGVTTSSPCITIMYTPDTPSTQLVMKTFVEKNAARTGAQLALESPALSDNTPPSKQMGVVAVPNPDFIYNYVVQNPNSTQFGVAFQSDLPNARYQLWYNTSQTVNGSDIYDVQLLSLQRGLDEALLAIAATPNALINPQQALTTQLTAGNLDVQIKDWPTIAPDTVPDTLVSQLGSMFFFCAVMVIFISVLQNIVTEKELKLRHAMETMGLKASVYWISQWLNLAVLVAVASLVTCIMGGPILKFTVFTDSNFAVMFLLFFVYGMAMISFGFFVTTFCRRARVAVLVGMFIFVIGLLFQSFVFSSSFVGFIWFNNPSTPIGYYYGLMFLPFYGFGLLFMSISAMTTGKFDVLTGTTIKGPGFQWSDLYRKLPSSVLPVYSTDGAAVDVPVPATFFYLMLMNIGVYSLLTWYLDKVIPDEYGRRYAPYFFLTPSYWGFGGNESTALNEFIDNNLPLGDREEFRVLDEDEDVAEERKRAFDRDLHVPMRIGNLRKVYRNNWFGTSKLDKVAVRSLCLTLEEGKLFALLGQNGAGKSTTMSCLSGLTPPTAGDAICFGASVTKNMDKIRSQMGICPQHDILFDSLTPVEHIELFGGLKNLSRAEIKKVTDERLEAVKLTKVKDHHSSTFSGGMKRRLSVVISTIGDPAIVFLDEPTTGMDPVNRRHVWSFLEEFKKGRIVVLTTHSMYEADILGDQIGIMVRGRMRALGSGIRLKNKFGAGYQVALTCTSSEKIARAKALVAREIPEAELQDDSAGSLMYRMPNSVTSKIPAFVKVLEGPEGKAIIESWGLSQTTLEEVFLKLIREATD
;
A
#
# COMPACT_ATOMS: atom_id res chain seq x y z
N MET A 1 -18.17 -40.49 -45.72
CA MET A 1 -16.81 -41.06 -45.77
C MET A 1 -16.34 -41.26 -44.34
N THR A 2 -16.19 -42.53 -43.94
CA THR A 2 -15.41 -43.11 -42.81
C THR A 2 -15.59 -42.46 -41.41
N ALA A 3 -16.38 -42.97 -40.46
CA ALA A 3 -16.45 -44.28 -39.75
C ALA A 3 -15.57 -44.39 -38.47
N ALA A 4 -16.17 -45.02 -37.45
CA ALA A 4 -15.63 -45.62 -36.20
C ALA A 4 -15.26 -44.69 -35.02
N ASP A 5 -15.50 -45.00 -33.74
CA ASP A 5 -16.20 -46.11 -33.06
C ASP A 5 -16.40 -45.72 -31.58
N ALA A 6 -17.48 -46.22 -30.97
CA ALA A 6 -17.75 -46.19 -29.53
C ALA A 6 -18.23 -47.57 -29.09
N PRO A 7 -17.96 -48.00 -27.84
CA PRO A 7 -18.81 -49.00 -27.22
C PRO A 7 -19.36 -48.58 -25.84
N THR A 8 -20.69 -48.45 -25.82
CA THR A 8 -21.68 -49.06 -24.92
C THR A 8 -21.44 -49.19 -23.41
N VAL A 9 -22.41 -48.59 -22.71
CA VAL A 9 -22.79 -48.73 -21.30
C VAL A 9 -23.46 -50.08 -21.01
N GLY A 10 -23.09 -50.72 -19.89
CA GLY A 10 -23.80 -51.84 -19.29
C GLY A 10 -23.88 -51.66 -17.77
N ALA A 11 -25.09 -51.63 -17.23
CA ALA A 11 -25.39 -51.62 -15.80
C ALA A 11 -25.25 -53.02 -15.18
N PRO A 12 -24.96 -53.15 -13.88
CA PRO A 12 -25.24 -54.39 -13.18
C PRO A 12 -26.14 -54.23 -11.93
N ASP A 13 -26.97 -55.25 -11.77
CA ASP A 13 -27.87 -55.55 -10.65
C ASP A 13 -27.16 -55.63 -9.29
N HIS A 14 -27.81 -55.07 -8.26
CA HIS A 14 -27.45 -55.29 -6.86
C HIS A 14 -28.37 -56.34 -6.22
N ALA A 15 -27.84 -57.55 -6.05
CA ALA A 15 -28.39 -58.57 -5.16
C ALA A 15 -27.62 -58.58 -3.82
N ALA A 16 -28.38 -58.64 -2.73
CA ALA A 16 -27.95 -58.55 -1.35
C ALA A 16 -27.11 -59.75 -0.88
N ARG A 17 -26.02 -59.48 -0.12
CA ARG A 17 -25.44 -60.40 0.85
C ARG A 17 -25.03 -59.64 2.12
N ARG A 18 -25.63 -60.02 3.26
CA ARG A 18 -25.19 -59.64 4.61
C ARG A 18 -23.91 -60.41 4.98
N PRO A 19 -22.92 -59.80 5.66
CA PRO A 19 -21.89 -60.54 6.37
C PRO A 19 -22.20 -60.58 7.87
N THR A 20 -22.21 -61.80 8.39
CA THR A 20 -22.17 -62.16 9.81
C THR A 20 -20.71 -62.25 10.28
N SER A 21 -20.27 -61.42 11.23
CA SER A 21 -19.35 -61.79 12.34
C SER A 21 -18.91 -60.54 13.14
N PRO A 22 -18.72 -60.63 14.48
CA PRO A 22 -18.43 -59.47 15.34
C PRO A 22 -16.93 -59.13 15.47
N THR A 23 -16.04 -59.83 14.78
CA THR A 23 -14.58 -59.78 15.04
C THR A 23 -13.84 -58.68 14.27
N LEU A 24 -14.43 -58.13 13.20
CA LEU A 24 -13.83 -57.04 12.42
C LEU A 24 -13.97 -55.66 13.07
N ALA A 25 -15.00 -55.45 13.91
CA ALA A 25 -15.18 -54.18 14.62
C ALA A 25 -14.16 -53.99 15.76
N ALA A 26 -13.78 -55.08 16.45
CA ALA A 26 -12.74 -55.06 17.48
C ALA A 26 -11.34 -54.85 16.87
N ALA A 27 -11.02 -55.54 15.77
CA ALA A 27 -9.74 -55.36 15.08
C ALA A 27 -9.62 -53.98 14.40
N ALA A 28 -10.71 -53.41 13.90
CA ALA A 28 -10.73 -52.04 13.37
C ALA A 28 -10.62 -50.99 14.47
N ALA A 29 -11.24 -51.21 15.64
CA ALA A 29 -11.08 -50.34 16.81
C ALA A 29 -9.65 -50.39 17.38
N ASP A 30 -9.01 -51.57 17.40
CA ASP A 30 -7.62 -51.73 17.82
C ASP A 30 -6.63 -51.16 16.80
N HIS A 31 -6.90 -51.28 15.49
CA HIS A 31 -6.08 -50.61 14.46
C HIS A 31 -6.25 -49.08 14.48
N LEU A 32 -7.45 -48.57 14.77
CA LEU A 32 -7.70 -47.13 14.95
C LEU A 32 -7.03 -46.62 16.23
N ALA A 33 -7.11 -47.39 17.33
CA ALA A 33 -6.45 -47.08 18.59
C ALA A 33 -4.92 -47.18 18.51
N ALA A 34 -4.38 -48.08 17.68
CA ALA A 34 -2.94 -48.21 17.41
C ALA A 34 -2.41 -47.08 16.51
N HIS A 35 -3.18 -46.61 15.52
CA HIS A 35 -2.82 -45.42 14.72
C HIS A 35 -2.93 -44.11 15.51
N LEU A 36 -3.79 -44.04 16.53
CA LEU A 36 -3.93 -42.88 17.43
C LEU A 36 -2.88 -42.84 18.55
N ARG A 37 -2.04 -43.87 18.72
CA ARG A 37 -1.04 -43.96 19.81
C ARG A 37 0.37 -43.49 19.44
N THR A 38 0.65 -43.17 18.18
CA THR A 38 2.03 -42.92 17.70
C THR A 38 2.55 -41.49 17.79
N SER A 39 1.76 -40.51 18.25
CA SER A 39 2.22 -39.11 18.34
C SER A 39 1.90 -38.49 19.70
N THR A 40 2.33 -39.12 20.80
CA THR A 40 2.25 -38.46 22.11
C THR A 40 3.04 -37.16 22.06
N LEU A 41 2.35 -36.02 22.10
CA LEU A 41 2.94 -34.68 22.18
C LEU A 41 3.76 -34.60 23.47
N LYS A 42 5.07 -34.88 23.39
CA LYS A 42 5.98 -34.84 24.53
C LYS A 42 6.08 -33.41 25.04
N LEU A 43 5.92 -33.22 26.34
CA LEU A 43 6.08 -31.96 27.08
C LEU A 43 7.57 -31.54 27.20
N THR A 44 8.34 -31.64 26.12
CA THR A 44 9.71 -31.13 26.07
C THR A 44 9.66 -29.65 25.74
N GLU A 45 10.39 -28.82 26.49
CA GLU A 45 10.51 -27.40 26.15
C GLU A 45 10.97 -27.24 24.69
N PRO A 46 10.32 -26.38 23.90
CA PRO A 46 10.66 -26.24 22.50
C PRO A 46 12.05 -25.64 22.33
N GLU A 47 12.83 -26.19 21.40
CA GLU A 47 14.17 -25.68 21.11
C GLU A 47 14.08 -24.24 20.57
N LYS A 48 14.66 -23.29 21.29
CA LYS A 48 14.69 -21.88 20.90
C LYS A 48 15.82 -21.59 19.93
N SER A 49 15.64 -20.57 19.09
CA SER A 49 16.71 -20.11 18.21
C SER A 49 17.87 -19.51 19.02
N GLY A 50 19.11 -19.70 18.55
CA GLY A 50 20.31 -19.09 19.16
C GLY A 50 20.45 -17.58 18.92
N LEU A 51 19.53 -16.96 18.17
CA LEU A 51 19.53 -15.52 17.90
C LEU A 51 18.71 -14.76 18.96
N PRO A 52 19.05 -13.49 19.25
CA PRO A 52 18.20 -12.63 20.05
C PRO A 52 16.79 -12.56 19.46
N PRO A 53 15.71 -12.65 20.28
CA PRO A 53 14.33 -12.69 19.78
C PRO A 53 13.99 -11.54 18.83
N TYR A 54 14.51 -10.34 19.10
CA TYR A 54 14.31 -9.17 18.25
C TYR A 54 14.86 -9.35 16.83
N ILE A 55 16.08 -9.89 16.71
CA ILE A 55 16.75 -10.10 15.42
C ILE A 55 16.07 -11.23 14.65
N ASN A 56 15.70 -12.32 15.35
CA ASN A 56 14.98 -13.42 14.73
C ASN A 56 13.62 -12.95 14.18
N GLN A 57 12.85 -12.20 14.98
CA GLN A 57 11.58 -11.59 14.54
C GLN A 57 11.80 -10.67 13.32
N MET A 58 12.87 -9.87 13.30
CA MET A 58 13.19 -8.99 12.16
C MET A 58 13.47 -9.79 10.88
N LEU A 59 14.30 -10.84 10.95
CA LEU A 59 14.63 -11.67 9.79
C LEU A 59 13.40 -12.40 9.26
N VAL A 60 12.55 -12.91 10.14
CA VAL A 60 11.29 -13.58 9.77
C VAL A 60 10.34 -12.60 9.09
N MET A 61 10.20 -11.38 9.62
CA MET A 61 9.37 -10.34 9.03
C MET A 61 9.92 -9.82 7.69
N LEU A 62 11.24 -9.71 7.55
CA LEU A 62 11.88 -9.38 6.27
C LEU A 62 11.65 -10.48 5.23
N LYS A 63 11.81 -11.76 5.62
CA LYS A 63 11.49 -12.92 4.76
C LYS A 63 10.03 -12.87 4.31
N ARG A 64 9.09 -12.63 5.24
CA ARG A 64 7.65 -12.46 4.93
C ARG A 64 7.44 -11.36 3.91
N ASN A 65 7.95 -10.17 4.18
CA ASN A 65 7.80 -8.99 3.31
C ASN A 65 8.34 -9.27 1.91
N TRP A 66 9.53 -9.85 1.82
CA TRP A 66 10.14 -10.24 0.57
C TRP A 66 9.30 -11.26 -0.21
N THR A 67 8.83 -12.33 0.45
CA THR A 67 8.00 -13.37 -0.18
C THR A 67 6.71 -12.78 -0.73
N LEU A 68 6.05 -11.87 0.00
CA LEU A 68 4.84 -11.20 -0.46
C LEU A 68 5.13 -10.32 -1.68
N THR A 69 6.17 -9.49 -1.62
CA THR A 69 6.59 -8.64 -2.74
C THR A 69 6.97 -9.44 -3.99
N MET A 70 7.61 -10.59 -3.81
CA MET A 70 7.99 -11.50 -4.90
C MET A 70 6.81 -12.27 -5.49
N ARG A 71 5.74 -12.50 -4.74
CA ARG A 71 4.51 -13.12 -5.27
C ARG A 71 3.62 -12.12 -5.98
N SER A 72 3.63 -10.86 -5.56
CA SER A 72 2.96 -9.75 -6.25
C SER A 72 3.75 -9.18 -7.44
N LYS A 73 4.40 -10.04 -8.26
CA LYS A 73 5.35 -9.62 -9.33
C LYS A 73 4.79 -8.53 -10.25
N LYS A 74 3.53 -8.65 -10.65
CA LYS A 74 2.88 -7.68 -11.54
C LYS A 74 2.80 -6.29 -10.91
N ALA A 75 2.40 -6.21 -9.63
CA ALA A 75 2.29 -4.95 -8.91
C ALA A 75 3.67 -4.35 -8.62
N THR A 76 4.62 -5.17 -8.16
CA THR A 76 5.99 -4.74 -7.86
C THR A 76 6.71 -4.23 -9.11
N LEU A 77 6.58 -4.95 -10.24
CA LEU A 77 7.14 -4.54 -11.53
C LEU A 77 6.47 -3.25 -12.04
N ALA A 78 5.14 -3.15 -11.90
CA ALA A 78 4.40 -1.96 -12.29
C ALA A 78 4.88 -0.70 -11.55
N GLN A 79 5.14 -0.83 -10.25
CA GLN A 79 5.50 0.28 -9.38
C GLN A 79 6.97 0.67 -9.49
N ALA A 80 7.89 -0.30 -9.47
CA ALA A 80 9.33 0.00 -9.41
C ALA A 80 9.98 0.18 -10.78
N VAL A 81 9.41 -0.38 -11.84
CA VAL A 81 10.04 -0.39 -13.17
C VAL A 81 9.16 0.31 -14.20
N ILE A 82 7.92 -0.15 -14.38
CA ILE A 82 7.05 0.34 -15.46
C ILE A 82 6.66 1.81 -15.25
N ALA A 83 6.27 2.21 -14.03
CA ALA A 83 5.85 3.58 -13.77
C ALA A 83 6.96 4.63 -14.06
N PRO A 84 8.20 4.49 -13.53
CA PRO A 84 9.31 5.36 -13.91
C PRO A 84 9.57 5.42 -15.41
N ILE A 85 9.51 4.27 -16.10
CA ILE A 85 9.72 4.18 -17.55
C ILE A 85 8.64 4.95 -18.30
N ILE A 86 7.35 4.73 -17.98
CA ILE A 86 6.22 5.39 -18.66
C ILE A 86 6.30 6.90 -18.50
N PHE A 87 6.51 7.42 -17.29
CA PHE A 87 6.58 8.86 -17.07
C PHE A 87 7.80 9.50 -17.73
N SER A 88 8.94 8.81 -17.77
CA SER A 88 10.13 9.28 -18.47
C SER A 88 9.93 9.30 -20.00
N LEU A 89 9.30 8.25 -20.56
CA LEU A 89 8.97 8.19 -21.99
C LEU A 89 7.92 9.24 -22.39
N LEU A 90 6.93 9.50 -21.53
CA LEU A 90 5.92 10.52 -21.76
C LEU A 90 6.55 11.92 -21.78
N LEU A 91 7.48 12.21 -20.86
CA LEU A 91 8.24 13.45 -20.86
C LEU A 91 9.10 13.59 -22.13
N ALA A 92 9.78 12.53 -22.56
CA ALA A 92 10.56 12.53 -23.80
C ALA A 92 9.69 12.72 -25.06
N LEU A 93 8.48 12.15 -25.07
CA LEU A 93 7.52 12.35 -26.16
C LEU A 93 7.09 13.82 -26.23
N LEU A 94 6.73 14.43 -25.10
CA LEU A 94 6.37 15.85 -25.02
C LEU A 94 7.51 16.76 -25.45
N GLN A 95 8.74 16.45 -25.03
CA GLN A 95 9.94 17.15 -25.46
C GLN A 95 10.10 17.12 -26.99
N ARG A 96 9.95 15.94 -27.62
CA ARG A 96 10.03 15.82 -29.08
C ARG A 96 8.90 16.55 -29.81
N LEU A 97 7.67 16.49 -29.29
CA LEU A 97 6.53 17.21 -29.86
C LEU A 97 6.71 18.74 -29.77
N TYR A 98 7.26 19.23 -28.66
CA TYR A 98 7.58 20.64 -28.47
C TYR A 98 8.57 21.13 -29.53
N VAL A 99 9.63 20.36 -29.80
CA VAL A 99 10.61 20.67 -30.86
C VAL A 99 9.96 20.72 -32.23
N VAL A 100 9.06 19.80 -32.55
CA VAL A 100 8.32 19.81 -33.82
C VAL A 100 7.43 21.06 -33.92
N LYS A 101 6.69 21.40 -32.86
CA LYS A 101 5.84 22.59 -32.83
C LYS A 101 6.63 23.88 -33.01
N GLN A 102 7.81 23.98 -32.41
CA GLN A 102 8.65 25.17 -32.53
C GLN A 102 9.26 25.33 -33.93
N LYS A 103 9.36 24.24 -34.70
CA LYS A 103 9.76 24.27 -36.12
C LYS A 103 8.64 24.68 -37.07
N SER A 104 7.38 24.70 -36.64
CA SER A 104 6.23 25.10 -37.46
C SER A 104 5.73 26.51 -37.09
N GLY A 105 6.32 27.53 -37.70
CA GLY A 105 5.87 28.94 -37.58
C GLY A 105 4.70 29.28 -38.53
N THR A 106 3.83 30.17 -38.08
CA THR A 106 2.63 30.70 -38.78
C THR A 106 2.96 31.44 -40.08
N ALA A 107 2.04 31.50 -41.05
CA ALA A 107 2.35 31.82 -42.46
C ALA A 107 1.93 33.21 -42.99
N HIS A 108 1.43 34.15 -42.19
CA HIS A 108 0.97 35.45 -42.72
C HIS A 108 1.29 36.64 -41.82
N PRO A 109 2.12 37.59 -42.28
CA PRO A 109 2.21 38.91 -41.68
C PRO A 109 1.22 39.92 -42.25
N LYS A 110 0.99 40.99 -41.48
CA LYS A 110 0.20 42.17 -41.87
C LYS A 110 1.09 43.17 -42.62
N SER A 111 0.49 44.02 -43.45
CA SER A 111 1.20 44.99 -44.31
C SER A 111 1.96 46.07 -43.54
N TYR A 112 3.24 46.24 -43.86
CA TYR A 112 4.11 47.33 -43.37
C TYR A 112 4.50 48.30 -44.50
N PRO A 113 4.82 49.57 -44.19
CA PRO A 113 5.39 50.52 -45.15
C PRO A 113 6.83 50.14 -45.52
N LEU A 114 7.24 50.42 -46.77
CA LEU A 114 8.57 50.09 -47.28
C LEU A 114 9.68 50.90 -46.60
N THR A 115 10.61 50.21 -45.95
CA THR A 115 11.97 50.69 -45.63
C THR A 115 12.97 50.04 -46.59
N GLY A 116 14.02 50.72 -47.06
CA GLY A 116 15.03 50.07 -47.92
C GLY A 116 15.98 49.13 -47.16
N VAL A 117 16.88 48.45 -47.87
CA VAL A 117 17.86 47.51 -47.29
C VAL A 117 19.05 48.29 -46.72
N LEU A 118 19.31 48.15 -45.42
CA LEU A 118 20.46 48.74 -44.75
C LEU A 118 21.72 47.87 -44.93
N PRO A 119 22.93 48.44 -44.81
CA PRO A 119 24.17 47.66 -44.77
C PRO A 119 24.14 46.64 -43.63
N CYS A 120 24.78 45.48 -43.85
CA CYS A 120 24.91 44.48 -42.81
C CYS A 120 25.64 45.04 -41.57
N GLN A 121 25.28 44.53 -40.40
CA GLN A 121 25.97 44.79 -39.15
C GLN A 121 26.40 43.44 -38.58
N GLY A 122 27.72 43.24 -38.42
CA GLY A 122 28.21 42.03 -37.77
C GLY A 122 28.01 42.04 -36.25
N VAL A 123 28.50 41.02 -35.56
CA VAL A 123 28.42 40.80 -34.09
C VAL A 123 28.79 42.04 -33.25
N THR A 124 29.71 42.86 -33.73
CA THR A 124 30.01 44.21 -33.21
C THR A 124 29.92 45.23 -34.34
N THR A 125 29.70 46.51 -34.03
CA THR A 125 29.58 47.60 -35.04
C THR A 125 30.76 47.69 -36.01
N SER A 126 31.94 47.18 -35.62
CA SER A 126 33.15 47.13 -36.45
C SER A 126 33.44 45.77 -37.10
N SER A 127 32.62 44.76 -36.86
CA SER A 127 32.89 43.42 -37.39
C SER A 127 32.52 43.29 -38.88
N PRO A 128 33.31 42.53 -39.66
CA PRO A 128 33.12 42.39 -41.08
C PRO A 128 31.90 41.49 -41.39
N CYS A 129 31.14 41.87 -42.41
CA CYS A 129 29.95 41.15 -42.84
C CYS A 129 29.68 41.41 -44.33
N ILE A 130 28.83 40.61 -44.93
CA ILE A 130 28.41 40.71 -46.33
C ILE A 130 26.90 40.93 -46.35
N THR A 131 26.45 42.00 -47.01
CA THR A 131 25.03 42.35 -47.05
C THR A 131 24.27 41.44 -48.01
N ILE A 132 24.74 41.29 -49.25
CA ILE A 132 24.10 40.43 -50.25
C ILE A 132 25.16 39.63 -51.01
N MET A 133 25.02 38.31 -51.08
CA MET A 133 25.71 37.47 -52.05
C MET A 133 24.79 37.17 -53.23
N TYR A 134 25.27 37.23 -54.47
CA TYR A 134 24.47 36.82 -55.62
C TYR A 134 25.22 35.92 -56.61
N THR A 135 24.47 35.08 -57.33
CA THR A 135 24.96 34.14 -58.35
C THR A 135 23.91 33.97 -59.46
N PRO A 136 24.29 33.65 -60.72
CA PRO A 136 25.66 33.62 -61.25
C PRO A 136 26.19 35.02 -61.55
N ASP A 137 27.51 35.18 -61.62
CA ASP A 137 28.16 36.43 -62.05
C ASP A 137 28.13 36.59 -63.58
N THR A 138 27.00 37.07 -64.11
CA THR A 138 26.81 37.35 -65.53
C THR A 138 26.58 38.85 -65.77
N PRO A 139 26.85 39.38 -66.98
CA PRO A 139 26.60 40.79 -67.27
C PRO A 139 25.14 41.23 -67.05
N SER A 140 24.19 40.30 -67.21
CA SER A 140 22.76 40.52 -66.95
C SER A 140 22.46 40.65 -65.45
N THR A 141 22.96 39.74 -64.61
CA THR A 141 22.75 39.79 -63.15
C THR A 141 23.50 40.94 -62.50
N GLN A 142 24.69 41.29 -62.99
CA GLN A 142 25.42 42.50 -62.56
C GLN A 142 24.60 43.77 -62.82
N LEU A 143 23.92 43.87 -63.97
CA LEU A 143 23.07 45.01 -64.30
C LEU A 143 21.84 45.09 -63.37
N VAL A 144 21.24 43.95 -63.05
CA VAL A 144 20.14 43.84 -62.07
C VAL A 144 20.58 44.33 -60.71
N MET A 145 21.70 43.82 -60.20
CA MET A 145 22.21 44.20 -58.89
C MET A 145 22.67 45.65 -58.83
N LYS A 146 23.25 46.20 -59.92
CA LYS A 146 23.59 47.63 -60.02
C LYS A 146 22.35 48.52 -59.97
N THR A 147 21.30 48.16 -60.72
CA THR A 147 20.03 48.90 -60.73
C THR A 147 19.35 48.84 -59.36
N PHE A 148 19.43 47.69 -58.68
CA PHE A 148 18.97 47.52 -57.31
C PHE A 148 19.72 48.44 -56.33
N VAL A 149 21.06 48.45 -56.38
CA VAL A 149 21.91 49.28 -55.51
C VAL A 149 21.57 50.77 -55.65
N GLU A 150 21.42 51.26 -56.88
CA GLU A 150 21.14 52.68 -57.14
C GLU A 150 19.73 53.08 -56.65
N LYS A 151 18.71 52.23 -56.88
CA LYS A 151 17.36 52.44 -56.34
C LYS A 151 17.30 52.31 -54.82
N ASN A 152 18.10 51.43 -54.23
CA ASN A 152 18.18 51.28 -52.77
C ASN A 152 18.86 52.49 -52.12
N ALA A 153 19.93 53.02 -52.73
CA ALA A 153 20.61 54.22 -52.26
C ALA A 153 19.68 55.45 -52.24
N ALA A 154 18.77 55.57 -53.23
CA ALA A 154 17.74 56.61 -53.24
C ALA A 154 16.73 56.50 -52.07
N ARG A 155 16.58 55.32 -51.48
CA ARG A 155 15.62 55.04 -50.39
C ARG A 155 16.24 55.14 -49.00
N THR A 156 17.49 54.69 -48.83
CA THR A 156 18.15 54.59 -47.52
C THR A 156 19.23 55.63 -47.29
N GLY A 157 19.69 56.32 -48.34
CA GLY A 157 20.84 57.22 -48.29
C GLY A 157 22.20 56.51 -48.13
N ALA A 158 22.22 55.17 -48.01
CA ALA A 158 23.43 54.37 -47.88
C ALA A 158 23.83 53.73 -49.21
N GLN A 159 25.10 53.86 -49.62
CA GLN A 159 25.62 53.25 -50.84
C GLN A 159 26.13 51.82 -50.57
N LEU A 160 25.47 50.81 -51.14
CA LEU A 160 25.95 49.42 -51.15
C LEU A 160 26.92 49.24 -52.33
N ALA A 161 28.23 49.13 -52.10
CA ALA A 161 29.18 48.90 -53.18
C ALA A 161 29.03 47.50 -53.80
N LEU A 162 29.13 47.42 -55.13
CA LEU A 162 29.22 46.15 -55.86
C LEU A 162 30.70 45.72 -55.90
N GLU A 163 31.03 44.59 -55.26
CA GLU A 163 32.40 44.12 -55.08
C GLU A 163 32.55 42.69 -55.63
N SER A 164 33.67 42.37 -56.26
CA SER A 164 34.02 41.01 -56.74
C SER A 164 35.30 40.48 -56.10
N PRO A 165 35.33 40.29 -54.75
CA PRO A 165 36.49 39.75 -54.04
C PRO A 165 36.69 38.24 -54.29
N ALA A 166 37.93 37.78 -54.26
CA ALA A 166 38.25 36.36 -54.23
C ALA A 166 37.96 35.78 -52.83
N LEU A 167 36.73 35.36 -52.58
CA LEU A 167 36.32 34.67 -51.35
C LEU A 167 36.62 33.17 -51.43
N SER A 168 37.10 32.60 -50.32
CA SER A 168 37.21 31.14 -50.14
C SER A 168 36.22 30.66 -49.08
N ASP A 169 35.73 29.43 -49.22
CA ASP A 169 34.71 28.83 -48.33
C ASP A 169 35.06 28.98 -46.84
N ASN A 170 36.35 28.85 -46.49
CA ASN A 170 36.84 28.80 -45.10
C ASN A 170 37.22 30.17 -44.50
N THR A 171 37.17 31.27 -45.27
CA THR A 171 37.67 32.57 -44.80
C THR A 171 36.53 33.54 -44.50
N PRO A 172 36.42 34.05 -43.24
CA PRO A 172 35.44 35.07 -42.92
C PRO A 172 35.75 36.37 -43.68
N PRO A 173 34.75 37.25 -43.88
CA PRO A 173 34.96 38.51 -44.57
C PRO A 173 36.00 39.37 -43.83
N SER A 174 36.83 40.12 -44.56
CA SER A 174 37.87 40.97 -43.99
C SER A 174 37.40 42.39 -43.68
N LYS A 175 36.32 42.84 -44.33
CA LYS A 175 35.67 44.14 -44.14
C LYS A 175 34.15 44.02 -44.38
N GLN A 176 33.39 45.06 -44.07
CA GLN A 176 31.99 45.17 -44.46
C GLN A 176 31.89 45.32 -45.98
N MET A 177 31.14 44.41 -46.62
CA MET A 177 30.93 44.37 -48.06
C MET A 177 29.44 44.50 -48.37
N GLY A 178 29.13 45.27 -49.40
CA GLY A 178 27.76 45.53 -49.84
C GLY A 178 27.19 44.32 -50.60
N VAL A 179 27.35 44.32 -51.91
CA VAL A 179 26.87 43.27 -52.81
C VAL A 179 28.04 42.54 -53.41
N VAL A 180 28.10 41.22 -53.24
CA VAL A 180 29.21 40.36 -53.65
C VAL A 180 28.76 39.32 -54.66
N ALA A 181 29.48 39.23 -55.78
CA ALA A 181 29.26 38.21 -56.81
C ALA A 181 29.95 36.88 -56.44
N VAL A 182 29.26 35.77 -56.66
CA VAL A 182 29.69 34.41 -56.27
C VAL A 182 29.50 33.44 -57.44
N PRO A 183 30.40 32.46 -57.65
CA PRO A 183 30.39 31.61 -58.84
C PRO A 183 29.20 30.64 -58.95
N ASN A 184 28.71 30.08 -57.84
CA ASN A 184 27.59 29.13 -57.88
C ASN A 184 26.74 29.16 -56.59
N PRO A 185 25.50 28.62 -56.64
CA PRO A 185 24.63 28.50 -55.47
C PRO A 185 25.22 27.64 -54.34
N ASP A 186 25.98 26.59 -54.69
CA ASP A 186 26.57 25.67 -53.70
C ASP A 186 27.67 26.35 -52.85
N PHE A 187 28.37 27.34 -53.41
CA PHE A 187 29.35 28.15 -52.69
C PHE A 187 28.68 28.94 -51.59
N ILE A 188 27.56 29.60 -51.89
CA ILE A 188 26.84 30.37 -50.88
C ILE A 188 26.35 29.44 -49.76
N TYR A 189 25.90 28.23 -50.10
CA TYR A 189 25.53 27.22 -49.11
C TYR A 189 26.71 26.81 -48.22
N ASN A 190 27.84 26.41 -48.81
CA ASN A 190 29.03 25.97 -48.07
C ASN A 190 29.64 27.09 -47.24
N TYR A 191 29.71 28.30 -47.80
CA TYR A 191 30.25 29.49 -47.15
C TYR A 191 29.47 29.88 -45.90
N VAL A 192 28.13 29.88 -45.97
CA VAL A 192 27.25 30.24 -44.84
C VAL A 192 27.29 29.18 -43.73
N VAL A 193 27.45 27.90 -44.09
CA VAL A 193 27.62 26.81 -43.12
C VAL A 193 28.93 26.95 -42.35
N GLN A 194 30.01 27.35 -43.02
CA GLN A 194 31.35 27.49 -42.42
C GLN A 194 31.55 28.84 -41.71
N ASN A 195 30.83 29.89 -42.13
CA ASN A 195 30.88 31.23 -41.56
C ASN A 195 29.47 31.69 -41.14
N PRO A 196 28.93 31.17 -40.02
CA PRO A 196 27.62 31.58 -39.55
C PRO A 196 27.61 33.07 -39.17
N ASN A 197 26.50 33.77 -39.49
CA ASN A 197 26.28 35.19 -39.19
C ASN A 197 27.19 36.21 -39.92
N SER A 198 27.97 35.79 -40.92
CA SER A 198 28.75 36.72 -41.75
C SER A 198 27.98 37.31 -42.92
N THR A 199 26.86 36.69 -43.32
CA THR A 199 26.14 36.98 -44.56
C THR A 199 24.65 37.21 -44.26
N GLN A 200 24.11 38.36 -44.67
CA GLN A 200 22.72 38.73 -44.36
C GLN A 200 21.73 38.12 -45.35
N PHE A 201 21.95 38.31 -46.66
CA PHE A 201 21.09 37.77 -47.72
C PHE A 201 21.88 37.06 -48.83
N GLY A 202 21.24 36.11 -49.49
CA GLY A 202 21.74 35.44 -50.69
C GLY A 202 20.71 35.49 -51.82
N VAL A 203 21.15 35.65 -53.06
CA VAL A 203 20.29 35.69 -54.25
C VAL A 203 20.85 34.76 -55.32
N ALA A 204 20.09 33.74 -55.70
CA ALA A 204 20.45 32.84 -56.79
C ALA A 204 19.47 33.01 -57.95
N PHE A 205 19.92 33.63 -59.04
CA PHE A 205 19.15 33.73 -60.27
C PHE A 205 19.22 32.39 -61.02
N GLN A 206 18.05 31.83 -61.35
CA GLN A 206 17.91 30.50 -61.97
C GLN A 206 17.60 30.58 -63.47
N SER A 207 17.06 31.69 -63.96
CA SER A 207 16.77 31.93 -65.38
C SER A 207 17.12 33.35 -65.82
N ASP A 208 17.45 33.51 -67.10
CA ASP A 208 17.71 34.80 -67.73
C ASP A 208 16.41 35.56 -68.07
N LEU A 209 16.52 36.89 -68.19
CA LEU A 209 15.42 37.80 -68.57
C LEU A 209 14.83 37.41 -69.95
N PRO A 210 13.50 37.54 -70.20
CA PRO A 210 12.51 38.33 -69.46
C PRO A 210 11.70 37.57 -68.39
N ASN A 211 11.75 36.24 -68.36
CA ASN A 211 11.08 35.42 -67.33
C ASN A 211 12.08 35.09 -66.23
N ALA A 212 12.34 36.05 -65.34
CA ALA A 212 13.32 35.92 -64.27
C ALA A 212 12.74 35.09 -63.11
N ARG A 213 13.39 33.96 -62.85
CA ARG A 213 13.20 33.13 -61.65
C ARG A 213 14.41 33.30 -60.77
N TYR A 214 14.20 33.74 -59.54
CA TYR A 214 15.29 33.90 -58.58
C TYR A 214 14.90 33.33 -57.22
N GLN A 215 15.91 32.83 -56.54
CA GLN A 215 15.80 32.26 -55.21
C GLN A 215 16.47 33.18 -54.21
N LEU A 216 15.73 33.54 -53.16
CA LEU A 216 16.18 34.43 -52.09
C LEU A 216 16.49 33.61 -50.85
N TRP A 217 17.66 33.84 -50.28
CA TRP A 217 18.12 33.25 -49.03
C TRP A 217 18.25 34.31 -47.93
N TYR A 218 17.81 33.95 -46.72
CA TYR A 218 17.76 34.88 -45.60
C TYR A 218 17.93 34.18 -44.24
N ASN A 219 18.38 34.94 -43.23
CA ASN A 219 18.58 34.43 -41.88
C ASN A 219 17.37 34.67 -40.98
N THR A 220 16.57 33.63 -40.75
CA THR A 220 15.39 33.67 -39.88
C THR A 220 15.74 33.91 -38.40
N SER A 221 16.98 33.64 -37.97
CA SER A 221 17.38 33.76 -36.56
C SER A 221 17.72 35.19 -36.12
N GLN A 222 18.06 36.08 -37.05
CA GLN A 222 18.35 37.50 -36.74
C GLN A 222 17.10 38.39 -36.73
N THR A 223 15.96 37.85 -37.16
CA THR A 223 14.70 38.59 -37.33
C THR A 223 13.65 38.25 -36.27
N VAL A 224 13.99 37.42 -35.27
CA VAL A 224 13.08 36.96 -34.23
C VAL A 224 12.92 38.00 -33.12
N ASN A 225 12.23 39.10 -33.43
CA ASN A 225 11.57 39.93 -32.42
C ASN A 225 10.04 39.82 -32.51
N GLY A 226 9.57 38.60 -32.78
CA GLY A 226 8.28 38.10 -32.27
C GLY A 226 7.00 38.60 -32.93
N SER A 227 7.02 39.44 -33.97
CA SER A 227 5.78 39.87 -34.63
C SER A 227 5.72 39.68 -36.15
N ASP A 228 6.80 39.23 -36.81
CA ASP A 228 6.81 39.08 -38.26
C ASP A 228 7.72 37.93 -38.74
N ILE A 229 7.23 37.08 -39.65
CA ILE A 229 7.98 35.95 -40.22
C ILE A 229 8.87 36.42 -41.38
N TYR A 230 8.44 37.47 -42.09
CA TYR A 230 9.22 38.10 -43.16
C TYR A 230 9.55 39.51 -42.71
N ASP A 231 10.74 39.67 -42.13
CA ASP A 231 11.24 40.97 -41.71
C ASP A 231 11.09 42.02 -42.81
N VAL A 232 10.87 43.29 -42.44
CA VAL A 232 10.66 44.40 -43.37
C VAL A 232 11.83 44.52 -44.34
N GLN A 233 13.04 44.16 -43.89
CA GLN A 233 14.24 44.13 -44.73
C GLN A 233 14.17 43.08 -45.84
N LEU A 234 13.62 41.89 -45.59
CA LEU A 234 13.49 40.83 -46.59
C LEU A 234 12.46 41.20 -47.68
N LEU A 235 11.30 41.71 -47.24
CA LEU A 235 10.26 42.20 -48.16
C LEU A 235 10.76 43.39 -48.99
N SER A 236 11.58 44.25 -48.38
CA SER A 236 12.21 45.37 -49.09
C SER A 236 13.24 44.93 -50.12
N LEU A 237 13.99 43.86 -49.82
CA LEU A 237 14.94 43.27 -50.74
C LEU A 237 14.21 42.64 -51.93
N GLN A 238 13.19 41.83 -51.68
CA GLN A 238 12.37 41.21 -52.73
C GLN A 238 11.77 42.28 -53.64
N ARG A 239 11.07 43.27 -53.08
CA ARG A 239 10.44 44.34 -53.87
C ARG A 239 11.47 45.20 -54.60
N GLY A 240 12.63 45.46 -53.99
CA GLY A 240 13.72 46.17 -54.65
C GLY A 240 14.28 45.39 -55.85
N LEU A 241 14.42 44.07 -55.73
CA LEU A 241 14.85 43.20 -56.83
C LEU A 241 13.80 43.12 -57.94
N ASP A 242 12.52 42.97 -57.58
CA ASP A 242 11.42 42.94 -58.54
C ASP A 242 11.35 44.23 -59.37
N GLU A 243 11.51 45.39 -58.73
CA GLU A 243 11.56 46.68 -59.42
C GLU A 243 12.82 46.89 -60.28
N ALA A 244 13.94 46.27 -59.92
CA ALA A 244 15.16 46.30 -60.72
C ALA A 244 15.01 45.41 -61.96
N LEU A 245 14.48 44.19 -61.78
CA LEU A 245 14.18 43.23 -62.85
C LEU A 245 13.16 43.79 -63.84
N LEU A 246 12.06 44.35 -63.36
CA LEU A 246 11.03 44.96 -64.20
C LEU A 246 11.52 46.20 -64.94
N ALA A 247 12.39 47.02 -64.33
CA ALA A 247 12.96 48.18 -64.99
C ALA A 247 13.91 47.79 -66.15
N ILE A 248 14.66 46.71 -65.98
CA ILE A 248 15.52 46.16 -67.03
C ILE A 248 14.69 45.49 -68.12
N ALA A 249 13.66 44.71 -67.75
CA ALA A 249 12.76 44.05 -68.70
C ALA A 249 11.94 45.04 -69.54
N ALA A 250 11.56 46.19 -68.97
CA ALA A 250 10.83 47.25 -69.67
C ALA A 250 11.70 48.07 -70.65
N THR A 251 13.02 47.91 -70.62
CA THR A 251 13.96 48.71 -71.42
C THR A 251 14.54 47.90 -72.58
N PRO A 252 14.15 48.15 -73.85
CA PRO A 252 14.77 47.46 -74.99
C PRO A 252 16.27 47.82 -75.07
N ASN A 253 17.13 46.81 -75.23
CA ASN A 253 18.60 46.93 -75.26
C ASN A 253 19.27 47.44 -73.97
N ALA A 254 18.72 47.11 -72.79
CA ALA A 254 19.26 47.52 -71.48
C ALA A 254 20.74 47.16 -71.25
N LEU A 255 21.28 46.11 -71.89
CA LEU A 255 22.69 45.71 -71.80
C LEU A 255 23.66 46.66 -72.53
N ILE A 256 23.17 47.45 -73.49
CA ILE A 256 24.00 48.35 -74.32
C ILE A 256 23.99 49.77 -73.73
N ASN A 257 22.86 50.22 -73.17
CA ASN A 257 22.70 51.56 -72.56
C ASN A 257 22.12 51.47 -71.13
N PRO A 258 22.96 51.20 -70.11
CA PRO A 258 22.50 50.96 -68.74
C PRO A 258 21.85 52.17 -68.06
N GLN A 259 22.14 53.40 -68.52
CA GLN A 259 21.57 54.63 -67.96
C GLN A 259 20.06 54.82 -68.22
N GLN A 260 19.51 54.22 -69.28
CA GLN A 260 18.08 54.33 -69.60
C GLN A 260 17.21 53.46 -68.67
N ALA A 261 17.70 52.27 -68.29
CA ALA A 261 16.98 51.33 -67.43
C ALA A 261 16.67 51.88 -66.02
N LEU A 262 17.38 52.93 -65.60
CA LEU A 262 17.19 53.59 -64.30
C LEU A 262 15.97 54.53 -64.25
N THR A 263 15.43 54.93 -65.41
CA THR A 263 14.38 55.96 -65.51
C THR A 263 13.01 55.45 -65.99
N THR A 264 12.93 54.18 -66.42
CA THR A 264 11.74 53.60 -67.06
C THR A 264 10.66 53.16 -66.07
N GLN A 265 9.38 53.47 -66.34
CA GLN A 265 8.22 53.03 -65.54
C GLN A 265 7.75 51.61 -65.91
N LEU A 266 7.25 50.89 -64.89
CA LEU A 266 6.99 49.45 -64.86
C LEU A 266 5.82 49.01 -65.77
N THR A 267 6.05 48.02 -66.63
CA THR A 267 4.99 47.22 -67.29
C THR A 267 5.05 45.77 -66.82
N ALA A 268 3.91 45.07 -66.90
CA ALA A 268 3.70 43.75 -66.28
C ALA A 268 4.60 42.65 -66.89
N GLY A 269 5.32 41.93 -66.03
CA GLY A 269 6.06 40.71 -66.34
C GLY A 269 5.85 39.65 -65.25
N ASN A 270 5.95 38.37 -65.61
CA ASN A 270 5.82 37.27 -64.66
C ASN A 270 7.17 37.02 -63.96
N LEU A 271 7.22 37.26 -62.65
CA LEU A 271 8.36 36.95 -61.79
C LEU A 271 8.02 35.74 -60.91
N ASP A 272 8.90 34.74 -60.90
CA ASP A 272 8.77 33.57 -60.01
C ASP A 272 9.83 33.65 -58.92
N VAL A 273 9.41 33.92 -57.69
CA VAL A 273 10.29 34.14 -56.54
C VAL A 273 10.21 32.94 -55.59
N GLN A 274 11.36 32.33 -55.31
CA GLN A 274 11.46 31.26 -54.31
C GLN A 274 12.21 31.75 -53.08
N ILE A 275 11.52 31.88 -51.95
CA ILE A 275 12.14 32.24 -50.67
C ILE A 275 12.57 30.96 -49.95
N LYS A 276 13.82 30.89 -49.48
CA LYS A 276 14.36 29.75 -48.74
C LYS A 276 15.24 30.23 -47.58
N ASP A 277 15.00 29.73 -46.38
CA ASP A 277 15.79 30.09 -45.19
C ASP A 277 17.23 29.55 -45.29
N TRP A 278 18.18 30.22 -44.60
CA TRP A 278 19.51 29.65 -44.39
C TRP A 278 19.42 28.30 -43.67
N PRO A 279 20.34 27.37 -43.94
CA PRO A 279 20.45 26.14 -43.16
C PRO A 279 20.74 26.50 -41.70
N THR A 280 19.74 26.33 -40.84
CA THR A 280 19.89 26.52 -39.39
C THR A 280 20.42 25.23 -38.77
N ILE A 281 21.50 25.33 -38.01
CA ILE A 281 21.86 24.28 -37.05
C ILE A 281 20.82 24.41 -35.92
N ALA A 282 20.02 23.38 -35.70
CA ALA A 282 19.04 23.41 -34.63
C ALA A 282 19.78 23.66 -33.30
N PRO A 283 19.33 24.61 -32.45
CA PRO A 283 19.89 24.73 -31.12
C PRO A 283 19.58 23.43 -30.35
N ASP A 284 20.62 22.64 -30.07
CA ASP A 284 20.54 21.32 -29.44
C ASP A 284 19.90 21.34 -28.03
N THR A 285 19.72 22.53 -27.44
CA THR A 285 19.38 22.76 -26.02
C THR A 285 17.96 23.28 -25.77
N VAL A 286 17.25 23.72 -26.82
CA VAL A 286 15.83 24.10 -26.70
C VAL A 286 14.92 22.98 -26.16
N PRO A 287 15.12 21.69 -26.51
CA PRO A 287 14.34 20.59 -25.95
C PRO A 287 14.50 20.48 -24.41
N ASP A 288 15.63 20.86 -23.85
CA ASP A 288 15.94 20.66 -22.42
C ASP A 288 15.20 21.63 -21.50
N THR A 289 14.72 22.75 -22.05
CA THR A 289 13.92 23.72 -21.28
C THR A 289 12.61 23.11 -20.80
N LEU A 290 11.95 22.27 -21.62
CA LEU A 290 10.71 21.60 -21.23
C LEU A 290 10.94 20.55 -20.14
N VAL A 291 12.07 19.84 -20.19
CA VAL A 291 12.47 18.87 -19.15
C VAL A 291 12.76 19.59 -17.83
N SER A 292 13.40 20.76 -17.88
CA SER A 292 13.64 21.63 -16.72
C SER A 292 12.33 22.11 -16.07
N GLN A 293 11.34 22.50 -16.88
CA GLN A 293 10.05 23.02 -16.40
C GLN A 293 9.10 21.92 -15.91
N LEU A 294 9.00 20.79 -16.61
CA LEU A 294 8.02 19.74 -16.30
C LEU A 294 8.62 18.54 -15.56
N GLY A 295 9.94 18.39 -15.50
CA GLY A 295 10.60 17.21 -14.94
C GLY A 295 10.20 16.92 -13.50
N SER A 296 10.11 17.94 -12.65
CA SER A 296 9.67 17.82 -11.25
C SER A 296 8.29 17.15 -11.13
N MET A 297 7.35 17.52 -12.00
CA MET A 297 5.99 16.95 -12.05
C MET A 297 6.00 15.48 -12.49
N PHE A 298 6.71 15.13 -13.57
CA PHE A 298 6.70 13.76 -14.09
C PHE A 298 7.42 12.77 -13.16
N PHE A 299 8.54 13.17 -12.56
CA PHE A 299 9.25 12.30 -11.62
C PHE A 299 8.54 12.22 -10.25
N PHE A 300 7.80 13.26 -9.86
CA PHE A 300 6.86 13.20 -8.73
C PHE A 300 5.83 12.07 -8.94
N CYS A 301 5.22 11.98 -10.13
CA CYS A 301 4.23 10.94 -10.43
C CYS A 301 4.76 9.52 -10.27
N ALA A 302 5.99 9.26 -10.70
CA ALA A 302 6.60 7.93 -10.63
C ALA A 302 6.67 7.40 -9.18
N VAL A 303 7.10 8.25 -8.24
CA VAL A 303 7.18 7.90 -6.81
C VAL A 303 5.79 7.80 -6.17
N MET A 304 4.81 8.57 -6.64
CA MET A 304 3.45 8.54 -6.10
C MET A 304 2.73 7.20 -6.30
N VAL A 305 3.07 6.44 -7.34
CA VAL A 305 2.53 5.09 -7.53
C VAL A 305 2.94 4.17 -6.37
N ILE A 306 4.19 4.27 -5.91
CA ILE A 306 4.69 3.51 -4.75
C ILE A 306 3.97 3.98 -3.48
N PHE A 307 3.81 5.29 -3.29
CA PHE A 307 3.11 5.87 -2.14
C PHE A 307 1.67 5.35 -2.00
N ILE A 308 0.88 5.37 -3.07
CA ILE A 308 -0.53 4.90 -3.04
C ILE A 308 -0.59 3.39 -2.75
N SER A 309 0.32 2.60 -3.32
CA SER A 309 0.42 1.17 -3.06
C SER A 309 0.72 0.87 -1.59
N VAL A 310 1.64 1.62 -0.97
CA VAL A 310 1.98 1.49 0.45
C VAL A 310 0.76 1.77 1.33
N LEU A 311 0.00 2.83 1.04
CA LEU A 311 -1.24 3.14 1.75
C LEU A 311 -2.24 1.98 1.64
N GLN A 312 -2.45 1.44 0.44
CA GLN A 312 -3.36 0.33 0.22
C GLN A 312 -2.94 -0.92 1.01
N ASN A 313 -1.67 -1.33 0.91
CA ASN A 313 -1.19 -2.58 1.51
C ASN A 313 -1.24 -2.54 3.03
N ILE A 314 -0.74 -1.47 3.65
CA ILE A 314 -0.71 -1.35 5.12
C ILE A 314 -2.13 -1.24 5.67
N VAL A 315 -3.00 -0.45 5.03
CA VAL A 315 -4.38 -0.31 5.51
C VAL A 315 -5.18 -1.59 5.25
N THR A 316 -4.87 -2.37 4.21
CA THR A 316 -5.46 -3.71 4.02
C THR A 316 -5.03 -4.67 5.12
N GLU A 317 -3.75 -4.64 5.54
CA GLU A 317 -3.28 -5.44 6.68
C GLU A 317 -3.96 -5.04 8.00
N LYS A 318 -4.24 -3.74 8.19
CA LYS A 318 -5.02 -3.23 9.32
C LYS A 318 -6.48 -3.68 9.26
N GLU A 319 -7.12 -3.56 8.09
CA GLU A 319 -8.51 -3.94 7.84
C GLU A 319 -8.74 -5.44 8.08
N LEU A 320 -7.80 -6.29 7.62
CA LEU A 320 -7.80 -7.74 7.85
C LEU A 320 -7.28 -8.14 9.24
N LYS A 321 -6.86 -7.17 10.07
CA LYS A 321 -6.35 -7.37 11.44
C LYS A 321 -5.12 -8.28 11.53
N LEU A 322 -4.40 -8.45 10.41
CA LEU A 322 -3.21 -9.31 10.31
C LEU A 322 -2.09 -8.84 11.23
N ARG A 323 -1.88 -7.52 11.29
CA ARG A 323 -0.91 -6.92 12.21
C ARG A 323 -1.22 -7.25 13.66
N HIS A 324 -2.48 -7.13 14.05
CA HIS A 324 -2.89 -7.37 15.42
C HIS A 324 -2.73 -8.84 15.82
N ALA A 325 -3.05 -9.78 14.93
CA ALA A 325 -2.79 -11.20 15.16
C ALA A 325 -1.29 -11.47 15.40
N MET A 326 -0.40 -10.87 14.62
CA MET A 326 1.04 -11.01 14.84
C MET A 326 1.48 -10.41 16.19
N GLU A 327 0.97 -9.24 16.56
CA GLU A 327 1.25 -8.62 17.88
C GLU A 327 0.77 -9.50 19.04
N THR A 328 -0.39 -10.14 18.91
CA THR A 328 -0.91 -11.08 19.93
C THR A 328 -0.06 -12.34 20.07
N MET A 329 0.65 -12.73 19.01
CA MET A 329 1.60 -13.84 19.02
C MET A 329 2.99 -13.44 19.53
N GLY A 330 3.19 -12.17 19.91
CA GLY A 330 4.44 -11.66 20.49
C GLY A 330 5.33 -10.84 19.56
N LEU A 331 4.84 -10.43 18.38
CA LEU A 331 5.56 -9.51 17.50
C LEU A 331 5.68 -8.12 18.16
N LYS A 332 6.89 -7.59 18.25
CA LYS A 332 7.12 -6.21 18.67
C LYS A 332 6.71 -5.22 17.57
N ALA A 333 5.97 -4.18 17.93
CA ALA A 333 5.49 -3.17 16.97
C ALA A 333 6.63 -2.44 16.22
N SER A 334 7.79 -2.23 16.84
CA SER A 334 8.94 -1.60 16.17
C SER A 334 9.52 -2.49 15.06
N VAL A 335 9.53 -3.81 15.26
CA VAL A 335 10.02 -4.78 14.26
C VAL A 335 9.15 -4.72 13.01
N TYR A 336 7.83 -4.61 13.18
CA TYR A 336 6.89 -4.45 12.05
C TYR A 336 7.23 -3.22 11.20
N TRP A 337 7.32 -2.04 11.81
CA TRP A 337 7.54 -0.81 11.06
C TRP A 337 8.92 -0.77 10.38
N ILE A 338 9.96 -1.22 11.08
CA ILE A 338 11.32 -1.26 10.52
C ILE A 338 11.42 -2.27 9.38
N SER A 339 10.80 -3.45 9.50
CA SER A 339 10.84 -4.45 8.43
C SER A 339 10.09 -4.00 7.19
N GLN A 340 8.99 -3.25 7.35
CA GLN A 340 8.27 -2.62 6.23
C GLN A 340 9.13 -1.52 5.59
N TRP A 341 9.71 -0.65 6.40
CA TRP A 341 10.57 0.44 5.93
C TRP A 341 11.76 -0.08 5.12
N LEU A 342 12.46 -1.12 5.60
CA LEU A 342 13.59 -1.73 4.90
C LEU A 342 13.19 -2.38 3.57
N ASN A 343 12.08 -3.13 3.53
CA ASN A 343 11.61 -3.75 2.28
C ASN A 343 11.21 -2.68 1.24
N LEU A 344 10.53 -1.62 1.68
CA LEU A 344 10.14 -0.52 0.81
C LEU A 344 11.33 0.35 0.37
N ALA A 345 12.38 0.45 1.18
CA ALA A 345 13.63 1.11 0.80
C ALA A 345 14.29 0.42 -0.39
N VAL A 346 14.29 -0.92 -0.44
CA VAL A 346 14.79 -1.67 -1.59
C VAL A 346 13.96 -1.36 -2.84
N LEU A 347 12.64 -1.31 -2.71
CA LEU A 347 11.72 -0.98 -3.82
C LEU A 347 11.99 0.43 -4.38
N VAL A 348 12.16 1.41 -3.50
CA VAL A 348 12.46 2.80 -3.88
C VAL A 348 13.86 2.95 -4.46
N ALA A 349 14.85 2.20 -3.96
CA ALA A 349 16.19 2.18 -4.54
C ALA A 349 16.14 1.68 -5.99
N VAL A 350 15.41 0.60 -6.27
CA VAL A 350 15.23 0.09 -7.64
C VAL A 350 14.53 1.14 -8.52
N ALA A 351 13.45 1.75 -8.05
CA ALA A 351 12.74 2.79 -8.80
C ALA A 351 13.62 4.01 -9.10
N SER A 352 14.45 4.42 -8.13
CA SER A 352 15.39 5.54 -8.28
C SER A 352 16.48 5.23 -9.29
N LEU A 353 17.02 4.00 -9.30
CA LEU A 353 17.97 3.53 -10.31
C LEU A 353 17.34 3.53 -11.70
N VAL A 354 16.11 3.02 -11.84
CA VAL A 354 15.41 3.00 -13.14
C VAL A 354 15.19 4.42 -13.65
N THR A 355 14.76 5.35 -12.80
CA THR A 355 14.60 6.77 -13.19
C THR A 355 15.92 7.38 -13.67
N CYS A 356 17.03 7.12 -12.97
CA CYS A 356 18.34 7.66 -13.36
C CYS A 356 18.87 7.04 -14.65
N ILE A 357 18.68 5.72 -14.86
CA ILE A 357 19.10 5.02 -16.08
C ILE A 357 18.24 5.46 -17.28
N MET A 358 16.93 5.62 -17.08
CA MET A 358 16.02 6.12 -18.12
C MET A 358 16.35 7.57 -18.50
N GLY A 359 16.49 8.46 -17.52
CA GLY A 359 16.77 9.88 -17.75
C GLY A 359 18.17 10.14 -18.32
N GLY A 360 19.19 9.41 -17.84
CA GLY A 360 20.59 9.59 -18.24
C GLY A 360 20.95 8.91 -19.57
N PRO A 361 21.46 7.67 -19.58
CA PRO A 361 21.99 7.03 -20.79
C PRO A 361 20.95 6.76 -21.88
N ILE A 362 19.68 6.51 -21.53
CA ILE A 362 18.64 6.11 -22.51
C ILE A 362 18.03 7.34 -23.21
N LEU A 363 17.48 8.28 -22.43
CA LEU A 363 16.77 9.44 -22.97
C LEU A 363 17.65 10.69 -23.13
N LYS A 364 18.84 10.70 -22.50
CA LYS A 364 19.85 11.77 -22.58
C LYS A 364 19.30 13.15 -22.18
N PHE A 365 18.53 13.20 -21.10
CA PHE A 365 18.14 14.47 -20.50
C PHE A 365 19.37 15.16 -19.89
N THR A 366 19.62 16.42 -20.29
CA THR A 366 20.78 17.21 -19.79
C THR A 366 20.85 17.28 -18.26
N VAL A 367 19.70 17.35 -17.59
CA VAL A 367 19.60 17.32 -16.12
C VAL A 367 20.25 16.07 -15.51
N PHE A 368 20.26 14.95 -16.22
CA PHE A 368 20.87 13.69 -15.76
C PHE A 368 22.27 13.46 -16.33
N THR A 369 22.57 13.91 -17.55
CA THR A 369 23.89 13.70 -18.17
C THR A 369 24.95 14.65 -17.61
N ASP A 370 24.56 15.89 -17.32
CA ASP A 370 25.48 16.94 -16.87
C ASP A 370 25.52 17.06 -15.34
N SER A 371 24.76 16.22 -14.65
CA SER A 371 24.76 16.06 -13.20
C SER A 371 25.51 14.80 -12.77
N ASN A 372 26.06 14.82 -11.55
CA ASN A 372 26.60 13.61 -10.94
C ASN A 372 25.51 12.56 -10.66
N PHE A 373 25.71 11.33 -11.14
CA PHE A 373 24.78 10.21 -10.95
C PHE A 373 24.41 9.94 -9.49
N ALA A 374 25.37 10.01 -8.57
CA ALA A 374 25.13 9.73 -7.15
C ALA A 374 24.23 10.79 -6.50
N VAL A 375 24.35 12.06 -6.91
CA VAL A 375 23.46 13.13 -6.44
C VAL A 375 22.03 12.89 -6.92
N MET A 376 21.86 12.55 -8.20
CA MET A 376 20.53 12.25 -8.77
C MET A 376 19.89 11.01 -8.15
N PHE A 377 20.68 9.95 -7.93
CA PHE A 377 20.20 8.76 -7.23
C PHE A 377 19.76 9.09 -5.80
N LEU A 378 20.55 9.85 -5.04
CA LEU A 378 20.20 10.25 -3.68
C LEU A 378 18.99 11.18 -3.62
N LEU A 379 18.81 12.08 -4.60
CA LEU A 379 17.63 12.92 -4.72
C LEU A 379 16.36 12.06 -4.77
N PHE A 380 16.26 11.13 -5.72
CA PHE A 380 15.07 10.29 -5.87
C PHE A 380 14.91 9.28 -4.73
N PHE A 381 16.02 8.73 -4.22
CA PHE A 381 15.98 7.78 -3.11
C PHE A 381 15.48 8.44 -1.83
N VAL A 382 16.08 9.56 -1.40
CA VAL A 382 15.66 10.26 -0.18
C VAL A 382 14.25 10.83 -0.32
N TYR A 383 13.89 11.36 -1.50
CA TYR A 383 12.52 11.78 -1.77
C TYR A 383 11.52 10.63 -1.64
N GLY A 384 11.80 9.46 -2.23
CA GLY A 384 10.96 8.28 -2.10
C GLY A 384 10.83 7.80 -0.65
N MET A 385 11.93 7.82 0.12
CA MET A 385 11.90 7.47 1.55
C MET A 385 11.10 8.48 2.39
N ALA A 386 11.18 9.77 2.06
CA ALA A 386 10.38 10.81 2.71
C ALA A 386 8.88 10.63 2.40
N MET A 387 8.53 10.30 1.16
CA MET A 387 7.13 9.99 0.79
C MET A 387 6.61 8.71 1.45
N ILE A 388 7.42 7.65 1.59
CA ILE A 388 7.02 6.45 2.34
C ILE A 388 6.73 6.80 3.80
N SER A 389 7.61 7.58 4.43
CA SER A 389 7.45 7.98 5.84
C SER A 389 6.19 8.82 6.03
N PHE A 390 5.92 9.74 5.10
CA PHE A 390 4.66 10.48 5.06
C PHE A 390 3.45 9.55 4.83
N GLY A 391 3.59 8.52 3.99
CA GLY A 391 2.57 7.50 3.77
C GLY A 391 2.23 6.75 5.06
N PHE A 392 3.24 6.30 5.80
CA PHE A 392 3.05 5.64 7.11
C PHE A 392 2.27 6.54 8.07
N PHE A 393 2.60 7.83 8.13
CA PHE A 393 1.84 8.81 8.91
C PHE A 393 0.37 8.87 8.48
N VAL A 394 0.08 8.97 7.18
CA VAL A 394 -1.31 8.98 6.66
C VAL A 394 -2.06 7.69 7.01
N THR A 395 -1.40 6.52 6.98
CA THR A 395 -2.03 5.24 7.37
C THR A 395 -2.48 5.16 8.83
N THR A 396 -2.04 6.08 9.71
CA THR A 396 -2.53 6.14 11.10
C THR A 396 -3.96 6.65 11.19
N PHE A 397 -4.44 7.42 10.19
CA PHE A 397 -5.79 7.98 10.16
C PHE A 397 -6.78 7.13 9.34
N CYS A 398 -6.27 6.29 8.43
CA CYS A 398 -7.10 5.49 7.55
C CYS A 398 -7.41 4.10 8.12
N ARG A 399 -8.70 3.76 8.25
CA ARG A 399 -9.14 2.44 8.73
C ARG A 399 -9.50 1.44 7.61
N ARG A 400 -9.94 1.94 6.45
CA ARG A 400 -10.36 1.11 5.30
C ARG A 400 -9.46 1.36 4.11
N ALA A 401 -9.07 0.31 3.39
CA ALA A 401 -8.12 0.41 2.29
C ALA A 401 -8.62 1.33 1.16
N ARG A 402 -9.92 1.27 0.83
CA ARG A 402 -10.52 2.15 -0.20
C ARG A 402 -10.43 3.63 0.15
N VAL A 403 -10.61 3.99 1.42
CA VAL A 403 -10.49 5.38 1.89
C VAL A 403 -9.04 5.83 1.81
N ALA A 404 -8.09 4.96 2.17
CA ALA A 404 -6.67 5.26 2.08
C ALA A 404 -6.23 5.55 0.63
N VAL A 405 -6.72 4.76 -0.34
CA VAL A 405 -6.44 5.00 -1.77
C VAL A 405 -7.06 6.32 -2.24
N LEU A 406 -8.29 6.66 -1.83
CA LEU A 406 -8.90 7.95 -2.16
C LEU A 406 -8.12 9.14 -1.59
N VAL A 407 -7.70 9.06 -0.32
CA VAL A 407 -6.84 10.07 0.32
C VAL A 407 -5.50 10.17 -0.41
N GLY A 408 -4.90 9.03 -0.77
CA GLY A 408 -3.67 8.98 -1.56
C GLY A 408 -3.80 9.64 -2.93
N MET A 409 -4.92 9.40 -3.63
CA MET A 409 -5.21 10.05 -4.92
C MET A 409 -5.46 11.56 -4.76
N PHE A 410 -6.09 11.99 -3.68
CA PHE A 410 -6.27 13.42 -3.39
C PHE A 410 -4.93 14.12 -3.14
N ILE A 411 -4.06 13.51 -2.33
CA ILE A 411 -2.69 13.99 -2.10
C ILE A 411 -1.90 14.01 -3.42
N PHE A 412 -2.07 13.00 -4.28
CA PHE A 412 -1.46 12.95 -5.60
C PHE A 412 -1.89 14.13 -6.49
N VAL A 413 -3.20 14.42 -6.57
CA VAL A 413 -3.71 15.53 -7.38
C VAL A 413 -3.21 16.87 -6.86
N ILE A 414 -3.28 17.11 -5.54
CA ILE A 414 -2.76 18.35 -4.94
C ILE A 414 -1.26 18.49 -5.18
N GLY A 415 -0.49 17.44 -4.93
CA GLY A 415 0.94 17.43 -5.15
C GLY A 415 1.31 17.66 -6.61
N LEU A 416 0.57 17.07 -7.55
CA LEU A 416 0.76 17.26 -8.98
C LEU A 416 0.50 18.71 -9.43
N LEU A 417 -0.61 19.30 -8.98
CA LEU A 417 -0.90 20.71 -9.24
C LEU A 417 0.15 21.60 -8.61
N PHE A 418 0.55 21.32 -7.38
CA PHE A 418 1.59 22.05 -6.68
C PHE A 418 2.93 22.00 -7.43
N GLN A 419 3.36 20.82 -7.89
CA GLN A 419 4.60 20.70 -8.66
C GLN A 419 4.53 21.48 -9.98
N SER A 420 3.40 21.38 -10.70
CA SER A 420 3.20 22.06 -11.97
C SER A 420 3.18 23.58 -11.83
N PHE A 421 2.46 24.13 -10.85
CA PHE A 421 2.37 25.59 -10.68
C PHE A 421 3.62 26.19 -10.06
N VAL A 422 4.17 25.57 -9.00
CA VAL A 422 5.26 26.18 -8.23
C VAL A 422 6.61 25.96 -8.91
N PHE A 423 6.83 24.77 -9.50
CA PHE A 423 8.15 24.41 -10.02
C PHE A 423 8.27 24.43 -11.55
N SER A 424 7.24 24.95 -12.26
CA SER A 424 7.32 25.14 -13.72
C SER A 424 8.27 26.26 -14.14
N SER A 425 8.59 27.21 -13.26
CA SER A 425 9.57 28.26 -13.56
C SER A 425 10.40 28.60 -12.34
N SER A 426 11.69 28.89 -12.54
CA SER A 426 12.58 29.37 -11.48
C SER A 426 12.04 30.64 -10.81
N PHE A 427 11.31 31.47 -11.56
CA PHE A 427 10.64 32.67 -11.03
C PHE A 427 9.56 32.35 -10.00
N VAL A 428 8.71 31.33 -10.20
CA VAL A 428 7.69 30.99 -9.20
C VAL A 428 8.30 30.15 -8.07
N GLY A 429 9.27 29.28 -8.36
CA GLY A 429 9.87 28.40 -7.37
C GLY A 429 10.66 29.12 -6.27
N PHE A 430 11.40 30.19 -6.62
CA PHE A 430 12.22 30.93 -5.66
C PHE A 430 11.54 32.15 -5.02
N ILE A 431 10.28 32.44 -5.40
CA ILE A 431 9.55 33.61 -4.88
C ILE A 431 9.41 33.58 -3.35
N TRP A 432 9.37 32.38 -2.77
CA TRP A 432 9.22 32.13 -1.34
C TRP A 432 10.40 32.65 -0.50
N PHE A 433 11.54 32.91 -1.13
CA PHE A 433 12.76 33.42 -0.49
C PHE A 433 12.95 34.94 -0.66
N ASN A 434 12.04 35.63 -1.35
CA ASN A 434 12.08 37.09 -1.50
C ASN A 434 11.59 37.80 -0.23
N ASN A 435 12.39 38.72 0.32
CA ASN A 435 12.39 39.02 1.75
C ASN A 435 11.84 40.41 2.15
N PRO A 436 10.61 40.78 1.72
CA PRO A 436 9.75 41.50 2.69
C PRO A 436 8.26 41.10 2.71
N SER A 437 7.78 40.22 1.81
CA SER A 437 6.33 40.03 1.57
C SER A 437 5.77 38.64 1.82
N THR A 438 6.60 37.64 2.17
CA THR A 438 6.13 36.30 2.52
C THR A 438 5.90 36.17 4.03
N PRO A 439 4.67 35.90 4.50
CA PRO A 439 4.44 35.65 5.92
C PRO A 439 5.19 34.38 6.33
N ILE A 440 6.07 34.53 7.34
CA ILE A 440 6.99 33.50 7.85
C ILE A 440 6.30 32.14 8.10
N GLY A 441 5.02 32.14 8.47
CA GLY A 441 4.23 30.92 8.72
C GLY A 441 4.01 30.04 7.48
N TYR A 442 3.86 30.60 6.28
CA TYR A 442 3.66 29.79 5.06
C TYR A 442 4.92 29.04 4.67
N TYR A 443 6.09 29.67 4.84
CA TYR A 443 7.39 29.06 4.59
C TYR A 443 7.60 27.82 5.45
N TYR A 444 7.38 27.93 6.76
CA TYR A 444 7.49 26.77 7.67
C TYR A 444 6.44 25.69 7.40
N GLY A 445 5.23 26.06 6.97
CA GLY A 445 4.19 25.10 6.59
C GLY A 445 4.59 24.25 5.37
N LEU A 446 5.18 24.86 4.35
CA LEU A 446 5.62 24.17 3.14
C LEU A 446 6.81 23.21 3.40
N MET A 447 7.66 23.53 4.37
CA MET A 447 8.81 22.70 4.75
C MET A 447 8.42 21.27 5.20
N PHE A 448 7.25 21.11 5.80
CA PHE A 448 6.73 19.80 6.19
C PHE A 448 6.30 18.92 5.00
N LEU A 449 6.11 19.48 3.81
CA LEU A 449 5.70 18.72 2.62
C LEU A 449 6.93 18.12 1.93
N PRO A 450 7.10 16.79 1.86
CA PRO A 450 8.31 16.20 1.28
C PRO A 450 8.51 16.56 -0.20
N PHE A 451 7.42 16.70 -0.96
CA PHE A 451 7.47 17.08 -2.37
C PHE A 451 7.91 18.53 -2.59
N TYR A 452 7.82 19.42 -1.59
CA TYR A 452 8.35 20.78 -1.69
C TYR A 452 9.89 20.79 -1.73
N GLY A 453 10.53 20.06 -0.81
CA GLY A 453 12.00 19.92 -0.80
C GLY A 453 12.55 19.26 -2.06
N PHE A 454 11.85 18.25 -2.58
CA PHE A 454 12.19 17.61 -3.85
C PHE A 454 12.11 18.59 -5.04
N GLY A 455 11.02 19.35 -5.16
CA GLY A 455 10.83 20.29 -6.27
C GLY A 455 11.89 21.40 -6.29
N LEU A 456 12.23 21.96 -5.13
CA LEU A 456 13.30 22.97 -5.00
C LEU A 456 14.68 22.42 -5.37
N LEU A 457 15.02 21.22 -4.90
CA LEU A 457 16.32 20.61 -5.20
C LEU A 457 16.42 20.22 -6.68
N PHE A 458 15.36 19.64 -7.25
CA PHE A 458 15.31 19.30 -8.67
C PHE A 458 15.41 20.56 -9.55
N MET A 459 14.70 21.64 -9.20
CA MET A 459 14.79 22.92 -9.89
C MET A 459 16.20 23.53 -9.79
N SER A 460 16.83 23.47 -8.60
CA SER A 460 18.18 23.99 -8.39
C SER A 460 19.22 23.27 -9.25
N ILE A 461 19.11 21.94 -9.36
CA ILE A 461 19.95 21.12 -10.24
C ILE A 461 19.64 21.47 -11.69
N SER A 462 18.36 21.50 -12.07
CA SER A 462 17.93 21.78 -13.44
C SER A 462 18.36 23.16 -13.91
N ALA A 463 18.32 24.18 -13.04
CA ALA A 463 18.73 25.54 -13.39
C ALA A 463 20.25 25.67 -13.63
N MET A 464 21.07 24.78 -13.06
CA MET A 464 22.52 24.72 -13.28
C MET A 464 22.90 23.87 -14.50
N THR A 465 22.13 22.82 -14.78
CA THR A 465 22.37 21.95 -15.95
C THR A 465 21.78 22.50 -17.23
N THR A 466 20.58 23.09 -17.17
CA THR A 466 19.91 23.64 -18.33
C THR A 466 20.66 24.89 -18.78
N GLY A 467 21.24 24.82 -19.98
CA GLY A 467 21.91 25.96 -20.59
C GLY A 467 20.97 27.17 -20.76
N LYS A 468 21.54 28.36 -20.90
CA LYS A 468 20.77 29.59 -21.14
C LYS A 468 20.87 29.97 -22.60
N PHE A 469 19.73 30.38 -23.15
CA PHE A 469 19.68 31.05 -24.43
C PHE A 469 19.95 32.54 -24.20
N ASP A 470 21.08 33.04 -24.69
CA ASP A 470 21.38 34.45 -24.64
C ASP A 470 20.70 35.13 -25.83
N VAL A 471 19.65 35.91 -25.53
CA VAL A 471 18.83 36.60 -26.53
C VAL A 471 19.65 37.66 -27.28
N LEU A 472 20.70 38.21 -26.66
CA LEU A 472 21.51 39.27 -27.26
C LEU A 472 22.55 38.72 -28.25
N THR A 473 23.10 37.54 -27.97
CA THR A 473 24.13 36.92 -28.82
C THR A 473 23.59 35.83 -29.74
N GLY A 474 22.33 35.40 -29.55
CA GLY A 474 21.73 34.27 -30.27
C GLY A 474 22.43 32.94 -30.01
N THR A 475 23.33 32.88 -29.02
CA THR A 475 24.07 31.68 -28.66
C THR A 475 23.44 30.98 -27.47
N THR A 476 23.48 29.65 -27.49
CA THR A 476 23.15 28.89 -26.29
C THR A 476 24.43 28.61 -25.51
N ILE A 477 24.47 29.12 -24.28
CA ILE A 477 25.53 28.82 -23.33
C ILE A 477 25.13 27.55 -22.58
N LYS A 478 25.90 26.47 -22.75
CA LYS A 478 25.71 25.24 -21.97
C LYS A 478 25.88 25.52 -20.47
N GLY A 479 25.07 24.87 -19.65
CA GLY A 479 25.18 25.00 -18.20
C GLY A 479 26.52 24.45 -17.69
N PRO A 480 27.05 24.95 -16.55
CA PRO A 480 28.29 24.44 -15.96
C PRO A 480 28.19 22.99 -15.45
N GLY A 481 26.99 22.38 -15.48
CA GLY A 481 26.71 21.08 -14.90
C GLY A 481 26.50 21.15 -13.37
N PHE A 482 26.19 20.01 -12.75
CA PHE A 482 25.98 19.92 -11.31
C PHE A 482 26.82 18.81 -10.67
N GLN A 483 27.87 19.18 -9.94
CA GLN A 483 28.75 18.25 -9.25
C GLN A 483 28.41 18.14 -7.76
N TRP A 484 28.97 17.13 -7.08
CA TRP A 484 28.75 16.91 -5.64
C TRP A 484 29.15 18.11 -4.77
N SER A 485 30.20 18.83 -5.15
CA SER A 485 30.65 20.05 -4.46
C SER A 485 29.64 21.18 -4.52
N ASP A 486 28.81 21.23 -5.57
CA ASP A 486 27.85 22.31 -5.80
C ASP A 486 26.63 22.20 -4.88
N LEU A 487 26.43 21.03 -4.25
CA LEU A 487 25.43 20.85 -3.20
C LEU A 487 25.66 21.79 -2.00
N TYR A 488 26.93 22.12 -1.72
CA TYR A 488 27.36 22.93 -0.59
C TYR A 488 27.75 24.37 -0.98
N ARG A 489 27.56 24.77 -2.24
CA ARG A 489 27.81 26.13 -2.73
C ARG A 489 26.49 26.84 -3.01
N LYS A 490 26.45 28.16 -2.78
CA LYS A 490 25.29 28.97 -3.16
C LYS A 490 25.17 29.00 -4.69
N LEU A 491 23.93 29.01 -5.18
CA LEU A 491 23.63 29.14 -6.60
C LEU A 491 24.17 30.50 -7.11
N PRO A 492 24.82 30.53 -8.28
CA PRO A 492 25.33 31.77 -8.85
C PRO A 492 24.18 32.72 -9.21
N SER A 493 24.37 34.02 -8.95
CA SER A 493 23.36 35.06 -9.17
C SER A 493 22.86 35.15 -10.62
N SER A 494 23.63 34.64 -11.58
CA SER A 494 23.21 34.60 -12.98
C SER A 494 22.04 33.65 -13.21
N VAL A 495 21.92 32.56 -12.43
CA VAL A 495 20.91 31.49 -12.58
C VAL A 495 19.63 31.81 -11.79
N LEU A 496 19.72 32.74 -10.83
CA LEU A 496 18.60 33.11 -9.98
C LEU A 496 17.76 34.23 -10.61
N PRO A 497 16.42 34.20 -10.42
CA PRO A 497 15.55 35.29 -10.85
C PRO A 497 15.77 36.56 -10.00
N VAL A 498 15.61 37.71 -10.63
CA VAL A 498 15.67 39.03 -10.00
C VAL A 498 14.23 39.54 -9.81
N TYR A 499 13.82 39.81 -8.57
CA TYR A 499 12.47 40.32 -8.26
C TYR A 499 12.47 41.80 -7.82
N SER A 500 13.61 42.34 -7.40
CA SER A 500 13.73 43.73 -6.95
C SER A 500 14.11 44.65 -8.12
N THR A 501 13.60 45.88 -8.10
CA THR A 501 14.00 46.95 -9.02
C THR A 501 15.48 47.31 -8.90
N ASP A 502 16.09 46.98 -7.76
CA ASP A 502 17.49 47.28 -7.42
C ASP A 502 18.49 46.26 -8.00
N GLY A 503 17.99 45.22 -8.70
CA GLY A 503 18.84 44.21 -9.32
C GLY A 503 19.42 43.16 -8.36
N ALA A 504 19.05 43.20 -7.07
CA ALA A 504 19.54 42.24 -6.08
C ALA A 504 18.93 40.84 -6.33
N ALA A 505 19.80 39.84 -6.47
CA ALA A 505 19.41 38.43 -6.58
C ALA A 505 18.85 37.92 -5.24
N VAL A 506 17.91 36.97 -5.30
CA VAL A 506 17.32 36.36 -4.10
C VAL A 506 18.34 35.51 -3.34
N ASP A 507 18.34 35.64 -2.02
CA ASP A 507 19.18 34.79 -1.16
C ASP A 507 18.53 33.43 -0.96
N VAL A 508 18.79 32.52 -1.90
CA VAL A 508 18.34 31.13 -1.82
C VAL A 508 19.33 30.32 -0.96
N PRO A 509 18.86 29.50 -0.01
CA PRO A 509 19.70 28.59 0.74
C PRO A 509 20.49 27.63 -0.15
N VAL A 510 21.59 27.12 0.39
CA VAL A 510 22.43 26.12 -0.26
C VAL A 510 21.61 24.86 -0.60
N PRO A 511 21.77 24.22 -1.79
CA PRO A 511 20.95 23.06 -2.18
C PRO A 511 20.94 21.90 -1.16
N ALA A 512 22.04 21.69 -0.41
CA ALA A 512 22.12 20.71 0.68
C ALA A 512 21.03 20.91 1.75
N THR A 513 20.57 22.14 1.98
CA THR A 513 19.49 22.46 2.92
C THR A 513 18.20 21.73 2.56
N PHE A 514 17.87 21.62 1.26
CA PHE A 514 16.68 20.91 0.80
C PHE A 514 16.82 19.39 0.98
N PHE A 515 18.04 18.87 0.89
CA PHE A 515 18.33 17.46 1.20
C PHE A 515 18.13 17.18 2.70
N TYR A 516 18.69 18.02 3.57
CA TYR A 516 18.49 17.92 5.01
C TYR A 516 17.01 18.09 5.40
N LEU A 517 16.26 18.93 4.69
CA LEU A 517 14.82 19.08 4.90
C LEU A 517 14.06 17.77 4.63
N MET A 518 14.38 17.06 3.54
CA MET A 518 13.76 15.76 3.28
C MET A 518 14.15 14.70 4.31
N LEU A 519 15.41 14.71 4.80
CA LEU A 519 15.85 13.85 5.90
C LEU A 519 15.10 14.17 7.21
N MET A 520 14.89 15.46 7.50
CA MET A 520 14.07 15.90 8.63
C MET A 520 12.65 15.37 8.50
N ASN A 521 12.04 15.46 7.31
CA ASN A 521 10.71 14.92 7.04
C ASN A 521 10.63 13.41 7.32
N ILE A 522 11.65 12.63 6.95
CA ILE A 522 11.71 11.19 7.28
C ILE A 522 11.66 11.00 8.81
N GLY A 523 12.48 11.73 9.56
CA GLY A 523 12.54 11.62 11.02
C GLY A 523 11.23 12.05 11.70
N VAL A 524 10.69 13.20 11.32
CA VAL A 524 9.45 13.77 11.89
C VAL A 524 8.26 12.86 11.61
N TYR A 525 8.05 12.43 10.36
CA TYR A 525 6.93 11.55 10.06
C TYR A 525 7.07 10.18 10.70
N SER A 526 8.28 9.62 10.80
CA SER A 526 8.50 8.36 11.52
C SER A 526 8.17 8.47 13.01
N LEU A 527 8.54 9.58 13.65
CA LEU A 527 8.20 9.86 15.05
C LEU A 527 6.68 10.05 15.23
N LEU A 528 6.05 10.80 14.33
CA LEU A 528 4.59 11.01 14.33
C LEU A 528 3.84 9.68 14.11
N THR A 529 4.31 8.82 13.20
CA THR A 529 3.75 7.48 13.02
C THR A 529 3.85 6.68 14.31
N TRP A 530 5.03 6.63 14.94
CA TRP A 530 5.21 5.90 16.20
C TRP A 530 4.28 6.39 17.31
N TYR A 531 4.13 7.72 17.46
CA TYR A 531 3.26 8.32 18.47
C TYR A 531 1.78 8.08 18.17
N LEU A 532 1.32 8.44 16.97
CA LEU A 532 -0.10 8.38 16.60
C LEU A 532 -0.63 6.96 16.48
N ASP A 533 0.19 5.99 16.05
CA ASP A 533 -0.22 4.58 15.97
C ASP A 533 -0.50 3.96 17.35
N LYS A 534 0.02 4.56 18.44
CA LYS A 534 -0.28 4.15 19.82
C LYS A 534 -1.43 4.94 20.47
N VAL A 535 -1.60 6.19 20.09
CA VAL A 535 -2.63 7.09 20.66
C VAL A 535 -3.96 6.97 19.92
N ILE A 536 -3.94 6.86 18.60
CA ILE A 536 -5.15 6.72 17.78
C ILE A 536 -5.64 5.27 17.87
N PRO A 537 -6.94 5.06 18.15
CA PRO A 537 -7.49 3.71 18.28
C PRO A 537 -7.65 2.99 16.94
N ASP A 538 -6.98 1.84 16.85
CA ASP A 538 -7.41 0.71 16.00
C ASP A 538 -8.60 -0.02 16.66
N GLU A 539 -9.45 -0.69 15.86
CA GLU A 539 -10.71 -1.32 16.31
C GLU A 539 -10.52 -2.36 17.44
N TYR A 540 -9.34 -2.97 17.55
CA TYR A 540 -9.00 -4.02 18.53
C TYR A 540 -7.69 -3.69 19.28
N GLY A 541 -7.36 -2.39 19.44
CA GLY A 541 -6.14 -1.95 20.10
C GLY A 541 -6.37 -1.42 21.51
N ARG A 542 -5.38 -1.60 22.40
CA ARG A 542 -5.32 -0.82 23.64
C ARG A 542 -4.91 0.61 23.31
N ARG A 543 -5.76 1.58 23.66
CA ARG A 543 -5.41 3.00 23.61
C ARG A 543 -4.39 3.30 24.70
N TYR A 544 -3.25 3.88 24.30
CA TYR A 544 -2.30 4.44 25.25
C TYR A 544 -2.71 5.89 25.57
N ALA A 545 -2.48 6.32 26.81
CA ALA A 545 -2.66 7.72 27.17
C ALA A 545 -1.66 8.59 26.38
N PRO A 546 -1.98 9.84 26.02
CA PRO A 546 -1.06 10.71 25.26
C PRO A 546 0.34 10.84 25.88
N TYR A 547 0.46 10.73 27.20
CA TYR A 547 1.72 10.79 27.96
C TYR A 547 2.39 9.43 28.17
N PHE A 548 2.03 8.39 27.41
CA PHE A 548 2.55 7.03 27.62
C PHE A 548 4.07 6.92 27.55
N PHE A 549 4.73 7.75 26.75
CA PHE A 549 6.18 7.73 26.60
C PHE A 549 6.92 8.20 27.87
N LEU A 550 6.21 8.85 28.81
CA LEU A 550 6.75 9.27 30.11
C LEU A 550 6.57 8.20 31.20
N THR A 551 5.76 7.16 30.97
CA THR A 551 5.51 6.16 32.02
C THR A 551 6.65 5.13 32.08
N PRO A 552 7.26 4.88 33.26
CA PRO A 552 8.33 3.88 33.41
C PRO A 552 7.89 2.47 33.00
N SER A 553 6.61 2.16 33.19
CA SER A 553 5.99 0.89 32.77
C SER A 553 6.08 0.65 31.27
N TYR A 554 6.06 1.71 30.44
CA TYR A 554 6.17 1.58 28.98
C TYR A 554 7.57 1.11 28.56
N TRP A 555 8.60 1.61 29.24
CA TRP A 555 10.00 1.27 28.97
C TRP A 555 10.44 -0.06 29.62
N GLY A 556 9.51 -0.78 30.26
CA GLY A 556 9.78 -2.06 30.90
C GLY A 556 10.35 -1.95 32.32
N PHE A 557 10.37 -0.76 32.91
CA PHE A 557 10.67 -0.58 34.33
C PHE A 557 9.41 -0.89 35.17
N GLY A 558 9.04 -2.18 35.23
CA GLY A 558 7.87 -2.68 35.95
C GLY A 558 8.25 -3.53 37.17
N GLY A 559 7.53 -3.34 38.29
CA GLY A 559 7.79 -3.95 39.59
C GLY A 559 7.55 -5.48 39.68
N ASN A 560 8.04 -6.06 40.78
CA ASN A 560 8.07 -7.51 41.08
C ASN A 560 6.71 -8.22 40.98
N GLU A 561 6.73 -9.47 40.47
CA GLU A 561 5.56 -10.35 40.26
C GLU A 561 4.76 -10.66 41.53
N SER A 562 5.43 -10.82 42.67
CA SER A 562 4.76 -11.08 43.96
C SER A 562 3.91 -9.90 44.44
N THR A 563 4.29 -8.68 44.07
CA THR A 563 3.52 -7.46 44.36
C THR A 563 2.24 -7.40 43.52
N ALA A 564 2.25 -7.97 42.32
CA ALA A 564 1.15 -7.87 41.36
C ALA A 564 -0.11 -8.62 41.82
N LEU A 565 0.05 -9.77 42.51
CA LEU A 565 -1.07 -10.53 43.05
C LEU A 565 -1.79 -9.79 44.18
N ASN A 566 -1.03 -9.27 45.14
CA ASN A 566 -1.61 -8.50 46.24
C ASN A 566 -2.27 -7.22 45.73
N GLU A 567 -1.62 -6.49 44.82
CA GLU A 567 -2.18 -5.30 44.20
C GLU A 567 -3.47 -5.61 43.40
N PHE A 568 -3.54 -6.75 42.73
CA PHE A 568 -4.75 -7.18 42.05
C PHE A 568 -5.90 -7.44 43.02
N ILE A 569 -5.66 -8.16 44.11
CA ILE A 569 -6.71 -8.46 45.10
C ILE A 569 -7.18 -7.15 45.74
N ASP A 570 -6.26 -6.31 46.19
CA ASP A 570 -6.57 -5.05 46.87
C ASP A 570 -7.35 -4.07 45.98
N ASN A 571 -7.07 -4.04 44.67
CA ASN A 571 -7.77 -3.17 43.73
C ASN A 571 -9.12 -3.74 43.24
N ASN A 572 -9.22 -5.06 43.05
CA ASN A 572 -10.40 -5.67 42.43
C ASN A 572 -11.43 -6.19 43.43
N LEU A 573 -11.03 -6.59 44.65
CA LEU A 573 -11.96 -7.05 45.68
C LEU A 573 -13.01 -5.97 46.03
N PRO A 574 -12.64 -4.68 46.25
CA PRO A 574 -13.61 -3.62 46.58
C PRO A 574 -14.57 -3.29 45.43
N LEU A 575 -14.29 -3.73 44.20
CA LEU A 575 -15.22 -3.53 43.08
C LEU A 575 -16.50 -4.33 43.27
N GLY A 576 -16.42 -5.52 43.90
CA GLY A 576 -17.57 -6.40 44.11
C GLY A 576 -18.65 -5.78 45.00
N ASP A 577 -18.26 -4.89 45.92
CA ASP A 577 -19.18 -4.23 46.85
C ASP A 577 -20.00 -3.10 46.21
N ARG A 578 -19.59 -2.63 45.02
CA ARG A 578 -20.29 -1.57 44.28
C ARG A 578 -21.57 -2.12 43.64
N GLU A 579 -22.64 -1.33 43.64
CA GLU A 579 -23.94 -1.74 43.06
C GLU A 579 -23.83 -2.24 41.61
N GLU A 580 -22.94 -1.66 40.80
CA GLU A 580 -22.72 -2.06 39.41
C GLU A 580 -22.18 -3.50 39.23
N PHE A 581 -21.56 -4.06 40.27
CA PHE A 581 -20.91 -5.37 40.28
C PHE A 581 -21.66 -6.40 41.15
N ARG A 582 -22.57 -5.94 42.02
CA ARG A 582 -23.43 -6.83 42.82
C ARG A 582 -24.30 -7.69 41.92
N VAL A 583 -24.32 -8.99 42.20
CA VAL A 583 -25.18 -9.96 41.52
C VAL A 583 -26.17 -10.50 42.55
N LEU A 584 -27.45 -10.20 42.32
CA LEU A 584 -28.57 -10.75 43.07
C LEU A 584 -28.93 -12.10 42.43
N ASP A 585 -29.19 -13.12 43.26
CA ASP A 585 -29.43 -14.53 42.86
C ASP A 585 -28.28 -15.20 42.09
N GLU A 586 -27.09 -15.31 42.71
CA GLU A 586 -26.03 -16.19 42.21
C GLU A 586 -26.23 -17.63 42.62
N ASP A 587 -25.89 -18.53 41.70
CA ASP A 587 -25.76 -19.94 42.01
C ASP A 587 -24.59 -20.18 42.99
N GLU A 588 -24.77 -21.13 43.90
CA GLU A 588 -23.79 -21.48 44.94
C GLU A 588 -22.40 -21.77 44.36
N ASP A 589 -22.32 -22.54 43.26
CA ASP A 589 -21.04 -22.93 42.64
C ASP A 589 -20.32 -21.69 42.06
N VAL A 590 -21.06 -20.67 41.58
CA VAL A 590 -20.51 -19.42 41.06
C VAL A 590 -20.05 -18.50 42.19
N ALA A 591 -20.80 -18.46 43.29
CA ALA A 591 -20.46 -17.65 44.47
C ALA A 591 -19.21 -18.19 45.20
N GLU A 592 -19.06 -19.51 45.28
CA GLU A 592 -17.85 -20.14 45.79
C GLU A 592 -16.63 -19.82 44.91
N GLU A 593 -16.77 -19.92 43.60
CA GLU A 593 -15.68 -19.59 42.67
C GLU A 593 -15.27 -18.12 42.74
N ARG A 594 -16.21 -17.20 42.98
CA ARG A 594 -15.90 -15.79 43.26
C ARG A 594 -15.03 -15.66 44.52
N LYS A 595 -15.37 -16.33 45.62
CA LYS A 595 -14.55 -16.32 46.84
C LYS A 595 -13.16 -16.89 46.55
N ARG A 596 -13.11 -17.99 45.79
CA ARG A 596 -11.88 -18.66 45.36
C ARG A 596 -10.96 -17.76 44.52
N ALA A 597 -11.52 -16.91 43.66
CA ALA A 597 -10.74 -15.98 42.83
C ALA A 597 -9.97 -14.92 43.63
N PHE A 598 -10.45 -14.57 44.82
CA PHE A 598 -9.83 -13.59 45.71
C PHE A 598 -9.10 -14.22 46.91
N ASP A 599 -9.06 -15.54 47.00
CA ASP A 599 -8.32 -16.25 48.04
C ASP A 599 -6.81 -16.03 47.88
N ARG A 600 -6.15 -15.57 48.94
CA ARG A 600 -4.71 -15.24 48.95
C ARG A 600 -3.83 -16.49 49.03
N ASP A 601 -4.32 -17.54 49.68
CA ASP A 601 -3.52 -18.73 49.99
C ASP A 601 -3.57 -19.78 48.88
N LEU A 602 -4.57 -19.69 48.02
CA LEU A 602 -4.65 -20.53 46.84
C LEU A 602 -3.51 -20.15 45.87
N HIS A 603 -2.94 -21.09 45.12
CA HIS A 603 -2.00 -20.79 44.04
C HIS A 603 -2.58 -21.33 42.73
N VAL A 604 -3.18 -20.44 41.94
CA VAL A 604 -3.81 -20.80 40.65
C VAL A 604 -3.11 -20.02 39.55
N PRO A 605 -2.75 -20.66 38.42
CA PRO A 605 -2.02 -20.00 37.34
C PRO A 605 -2.81 -18.86 36.69
N MET A 606 -4.14 -18.94 36.62
CA MET A 606 -4.95 -17.84 36.09
C MET A 606 -6.17 -17.53 36.95
N ARG A 607 -6.37 -16.22 37.19
CA ARG A 607 -7.46 -15.65 37.99
C ARG A 607 -8.09 -14.48 37.27
N ILE A 608 -9.41 -14.42 37.32
CA ILE A 608 -10.20 -13.34 36.75
C ILE A 608 -11.00 -12.73 37.90
N GLY A 609 -10.87 -11.42 38.09
CA GLY A 609 -11.49 -10.70 39.21
C GLY A 609 -12.35 -9.55 38.71
N ASN A 610 -13.66 -9.65 38.97
CA ASN A 610 -14.66 -8.62 38.68
C ASN A 610 -14.54 -8.02 37.26
N LEU A 611 -14.23 -8.85 36.26
CA LEU A 611 -13.99 -8.40 34.89
C LEU A 611 -15.27 -7.80 34.28
N ARG A 612 -15.20 -6.54 33.84
CA ARG A 612 -16.34 -5.80 33.28
C ARG A 612 -15.97 -5.08 32.00
N LYS A 613 -16.84 -5.20 30.99
CA LYS A 613 -16.67 -4.50 29.71
C LYS A 613 -17.94 -3.79 29.27
N VAL A 614 -17.82 -2.49 29.05
CA VAL A 614 -18.87 -1.61 28.54
C VAL A 614 -18.41 -1.02 27.20
N TYR A 615 -19.23 -1.19 26.16
CA TYR A 615 -19.05 -0.50 24.89
C TYR A 615 -19.86 0.79 24.91
N ARG A 616 -19.14 1.92 24.95
CA ARG A 616 -19.73 3.26 24.96
C ARG A 616 -19.84 3.79 23.54
N ASN A 617 -21.00 4.33 23.18
CA ASN A 617 -21.21 4.92 21.84
C ASN A 617 -20.80 6.39 21.77
N ASN A 618 -20.79 7.11 22.90
CA ASN A 618 -20.38 8.51 22.96
C ASN A 618 -19.04 8.71 23.68
N TRP A 619 -18.26 9.67 23.19
CA TRP A 619 -17.00 10.09 23.82
C TRP A 619 -17.22 10.89 25.11
N PHE A 620 -18.31 11.66 25.17
CA PHE A 620 -18.68 12.51 26.30
C PHE A 620 -19.89 11.91 27.03
N GLY A 621 -19.62 11.20 28.13
CA GLY A 621 -20.64 10.73 29.08
C GLY A 621 -21.21 9.34 28.80
N THR A 622 -21.89 8.81 29.82
CA THR A 622 -22.66 7.55 29.76
C THR A 622 -23.99 7.77 29.07
N SER A 623 -24.29 6.98 28.05
CA SER A 623 -25.55 7.03 27.30
C SER A 623 -26.44 5.82 27.61
N LYS A 624 -27.77 5.97 27.46
CA LYS A 624 -28.71 4.82 27.50
C LYS A 624 -28.42 3.76 26.41
N LEU A 625 -27.63 4.11 25.40
CA LEU A 625 -27.17 3.22 24.33
C LEU A 625 -25.92 2.40 24.71
N ASP A 626 -25.33 2.62 25.89
CA ASP A 626 -24.13 1.90 26.32
C ASP A 626 -24.45 0.44 26.61
N LYS A 627 -23.79 -0.47 25.88
CA LYS A 627 -24.03 -1.90 26.00
C LYS A 627 -23.00 -2.52 26.93
N VAL A 628 -23.47 -2.97 28.09
CA VAL A 628 -22.65 -3.77 29.02
C VAL A 628 -22.56 -5.21 28.49
N ALA A 629 -21.40 -5.59 27.98
CA ALA A 629 -21.18 -6.89 27.37
C ALA A 629 -20.75 -7.96 28.38
N VAL A 630 -19.98 -7.58 29.41
CA VAL A 630 -19.56 -8.47 30.49
C VAL A 630 -19.79 -7.74 31.81
N ARG A 631 -20.48 -8.42 32.75
CA ARG A 631 -20.96 -7.89 34.02
C ARG A 631 -20.31 -8.65 35.18
N SER A 632 -19.11 -8.23 35.57
CA SER A 632 -18.39 -8.71 36.76
C SER A 632 -18.12 -10.23 36.78
N LEU A 633 -17.37 -10.71 35.79
CA LEU A 633 -16.98 -12.12 35.75
C LEU A 633 -15.84 -12.40 36.74
N CYS A 634 -16.01 -13.43 37.57
CA CYS A 634 -14.96 -13.98 38.44
C CYS A 634 -14.78 -15.47 38.14
N LEU A 635 -13.55 -15.92 37.95
CA LEU A 635 -13.24 -17.31 37.59
C LEU A 635 -11.78 -17.63 37.89
N THR A 636 -11.50 -18.86 38.31
CA THR A 636 -10.15 -19.42 38.40
C THR A 636 -9.97 -20.55 37.38
N LEU A 637 -8.77 -20.67 36.80
CA LEU A 637 -8.46 -21.64 35.75
C LEU A 637 -7.19 -22.41 36.12
N GLU A 638 -7.25 -23.74 36.06
CA GLU A 638 -6.17 -24.63 36.48
C GLU A 638 -5.44 -25.26 35.28
N GLU A 639 -4.18 -25.66 35.47
CA GLU A 639 -3.40 -26.36 34.46
C GLU A 639 -3.94 -27.76 34.18
N GLY A 640 -3.86 -28.20 32.93
CA GLY A 640 -4.34 -29.53 32.53
C GLY A 640 -5.84 -29.64 32.35
N LYS A 641 -6.60 -28.55 32.57
CA LYS A 641 -8.06 -28.51 32.41
C LYS A 641 -8.47 -27.64 31.22
N LEU A 642 -9.53 -28.08 30.54
CA LEU A 642 -10.21 -27.31 29.51
C LEU A 642 -11.48 -26.67 30.09
N PHE A 643 -11.53 -25.34 30.04
CA PHE A 643 -12.70 -24.56 30.42
C PHE A 643 -13.53 -24.20 29.18
N ALA A 644 -14.77 -24.67 29.13
CA ALA A 644 -15.72 -24.40 28.05
C ALA A 644 -16.73 -23.32 28.47
N LEU A 645 -16.70 -22.15 27.82
CA LEU A 645 -17.65 -21.07 28.01
C LEU A 645 -18.81 -21.19 27.01
N LEU A 646 -19.96 -21.64 27.51
CA LEU A 646 -21.21 -21.81 26.76
C LEU A 646 -22.13 -20.60 26.96
N GLY A 647 -22.92 -20.24 25.96
CA GLY A 647 -23.79 -19.06 26.01
C GLY A 647 -24.44 -18.78 24.67
N GLN A 648 -25.57 -18.08 24.65
CA GLN A 648 -26.21 -17.66 23.41
C GLN A 648 -25.38 -16.58 22.68
N ASN A 649 -25.75 -16.28 21.43
CA ASN A 649 -25.14 -15.17 20.70
C ASN A 649 -25.44 -13.85 21.44
N GLY A 650 -24.40 -13.02 21.62
CA GLY A 650 -24.50 -11.79 22.40
C GLY A 650 -24.45 -11.96 23.92
N ALA A 651 -24.20 -13.16 24.45
CA ALA A 651 -24.06 -13.38 25.89
C ALA A 651 -22.79 -12.76 26.51
N GLY A 652 -21.79 -12.35 25.71
CA GLY A 652 -20.53 -11.77 26.20
C GLY A 652 -19.30 -12.68 26.09
N LYS A 653 -19.43 -13.89 25.52
CA LYS A 653 -18.36 -14.89 25.38
C LYS A 653 -17.11 -14.34 24.68
N SER A 654 -17.24 -13.95 23.41
CA SER A 654 -16.12 -13.41 22.61
C SER A 654 -15.58 -12.10 23.17
N THR A 655 -16.41 -11.30 23.87
CA THR A 655 -15.93 -10.10 24.57
C THR A 655 -15.06 -10.45 25.78
N THR A 656 -15.46 -11.45 26.57
CA THR A 656 -14.65 -11.98 27.66
C THR A 656 -13.32 -12.49 27.12
N MET A 657 -13.39 -13.30 26.07
CA MET A 657 -12.22 -13.83 25.38
C MET A 657 -11.27 -12.72 24.90
N SER A 658 -11.82 -11.68 24.27
CA SER A 658 -11.07 -10.51 23.79
C SER A 658 -10.41 -9.70 24.91
N CYS A 659 -11.05 -9.65 26.10
CA CYS A 659 -10.46 -9.00 27.26
C CYS A 659 -9.28 -9.78 27.82
N LEU A 660 -9.42 -11.11 27.98
CA LEU A 660 -8.38 -11.98 28.51
C LEU A 660 -7.17 -12.12 27.57
N SER A 661 -7.43 -12.15 26.26
CA SER A 661 -6.40 -12.18 25.22
C SER A 661 -5.80 -10.81 24.90
N GLY A 662 -6.25 -9.75 25.56
CA GLY A 662 -5.74 -8.39 25.37
C GLY A 662 -6.01 -7.78 24.00
N LEU A 663 -6.98 -8.32 23.24
CA LEU A 663 -7.55 -7.72 22.03
C LEU A 663 -8.41 -6.49 22.37
N THR A 664 -8.93 -6.40 23.59
CA THR A 664 -9.74 -5.27 24.01
C THR A 664 -9.49 -4.99 25.48
N PRO A 665 -9.15 -3.75 25.89
CA PRO A 665 -8.92 -3.47 27.29
C PRO A 665 -10.24 -3.59 28.08
N PRO A 666 -10.22 -4.19 29.28
CA PRO A 666 -11.39 -4.19 30.17
C PRO A 666 -11.75 -2.77 30.59
N THR A 667 -13.03 -2.52 30.88
CA THR A 667 -13.51 -1.22 31.40
C THR A 667 -13.24 -1.10 32.90
N ALA A 668 -13.36 -2.22 33.62
CA ALA A 668 -13.03 -2.38 35.02
C ALA A 668 -12.77 -3.86 35.33
N GLY A 669 -12.14 -4.14 36.48
CA GLY A 669 -11.62 -5.47 36.78
C GLY A 669 -10.28 -5.73 36.10
N ASP A 670 -9.66 -6.85 36.45
CA ASP A 670 -8.40 -7.29 35.88
C ASP A 670 -8.36 -8.82 35.81
N ALA A 671 -7.29 -9.38 35.23
CA ALA A 671 -6.99 -10.80 35.31
C ALA A 671 -5.50 -11.01 35.50
N ILE A 672 -5.12 -11.98 36.33
CA ILE A 672 -3.73 -12.42 36.50
C ILE A 672 -3.54 -13.72 35.74
N CYS A 673 -2.47 -13.80 34.95
CA CYS A 673 -2.02 -15.01 34.28
C CYS A 673 -0.54 -15.22 34.58
N PHE A 674 -0.19 -16.33 35.22
CA PHE A 674 1.18 -16.70 35.65
C PHE A 674 1.91 -15.53 36.36
N GLY A 675 1.24 -14.88 37.31
CA GLY A 675 1.79 -13.75 38.07
C GLY A 675 1.82 -12.40 37.33
N ALA A 676 1.39 -12.34 36.06
CA ALA A 676 1.33 -11.12 35.26
C ALA A 676 -0.13 -10.62 35.10
N SER A 677 -0.35 -9.32 35.31
CA SER A 677 -1.65 -8.68 35.10
C SER A 677 -1.92 -8.45 33.60
N VAL A 678 -3.14 -8.75 33.14
CA VAL A 678 -3.60 -8.50 31.76
C VAL A 678 -3.64 -7.00 31.45
N THR A 679 -3.99 -6.17 32.44
CA THR A 679 -4.00 -4.72 32.25
C THR A 679 -2.61 -4.08 32.28
N LYS A 680 -1.61 -4.67 32.95
CA LYS A 680 -0.26 -4.05 33.06
C LYS A 680 0.82 -4.73 32.22
N ASN A 681 0.84 -6.07 32.17
CA ASN A 681 1.96 -6.88 31.67
C ASN A 681 1.58 -7.76 30.48
N MET A 682 0.70 -7.28 29.60
CA MET A 682 0.17 -8.08 28.48
C MET A 682 1.23 -8.61 27.52
N ASP A 683 2.32 -7.87 27.28
CA ASP A 683 3.38 -8.31 26.37
C ASP A 683 4.10 -9.57 26.88
N LYS A 684 4.24 -9.72 28.21
CA LYS A 684 4.76 -10.94 28.82
C LYS A 684 3.78 -12.10 28.65
N ILE A 685 2.50 -11.86 28.91
CA ILE A 685 1.44 -12.87 28.77
C ILE A 685 1.35 -13.37 27.31
N ARG A 686 1.42 -12.48 26.32
CA ARG A 686 1.40 -12.82 24.88
C ARG A 686 2.52 -13.74 24.44
N SER A 687 3.67 -13.71 25.13
CA SER A 687 4.76 -14.66 24.82
C SER A 687 4.38 -16.11 25.15
N GLN A 688 3.56 -16.32 26.19
CA GLN A 688 3.14 -17.64 26.69
C GLN A 688 1.70 -18.02 26.30
N MET A 689 1.01 -17.14 25.57
CA MET A 689 -0.39 -17.31 25.16
C MET A 689 -0.50 -17.68 23.68
N GLY A 690 -1.49 -18.52 23.35
CA GLY A 690 -1.97 -18.81 22.00
C GLY A 690 -3.43 -18.37 21.84
N ILE A 691 -3.79 -17.81 20.68
CA ILE A 691 -5.15 -17.33 20.41
C ILE A 691 -5.62 -17.82 19.05
N CYS A 692 -6.81 -18.41 19.01
CA CYS A 692 -7.58 -18.69 17.80
C CYS A 692 -8.84 -17.79 17.81
N PRO A 693 -8.82 -16.63 17.14
CA PRO A 693 -9.96 -15.70 17.12
C PRO A 693 -11.14 -16.28 16.34
N GLN A 694 -12.33 -15.65 16.44
CA GLN A 694 -13.53 -16.09 15.72
C GLN A 694 -13.38 -16.02 14.19
N HIS A 695 -12.75 -14.95 13.69
CA HIS A 695 -12.43 -14.80 12.26
C HIS A 695 -11.03 -15.33 11.98
N ASP A 696 -10.85 -16.06 10.89
CA ASP A 696 -9.55 -16.61 10.50
C ASP A 696 -8.62 -15.49 9.99
N ILE A 697 -7.61 -15.15 10.80
CA ILE A 697 -6.62 -14.11 10.46
C ILE A 697 -5.44 -14.75 9.75
N LEU A 698 -5.64 -15.07 8.47
CA LEU A 698 -4.66 -15.74 7.61
C LEU A 698 -4.22 -14.84 6.45
N PHE A 699 -2.98 -15.01 6.02
CA PHE A 699 -2.47 -14.37 4.81
C PHE A 699 -2.85 -15.23 3.59
N ASP A 700 -3.81 -14.76 2.80
CA ASP A 700 -4.33 -15.46 1.62
C ASP A 700 -3.25 -15.92 0.63
N SER A 701 -2.15 -15.16 0.53
CA SER A 701 -1.03 -15.45 -0.36
C SER A 701 0.02 -16.40 0.22
N LEU A 702 -0.03 -16.76 1.51
CA LEU A 702 0.93 -17.68 2.15
C LEU A 702 0.40 -19.12 2.21
N THR A 703 1.29 -20.10 2.19
CA THR A 703 0.96 -21.52 2.39
C THR A 703 0.87 -21.85 3.89
N PRO A 704 0.21 -22.95 4.31
CA PRO A 704 0.23 -23.40 5.71
C PRO A 704 1.62 -23.51 6.33
N VAL A 705 2.59 -24.05 5.56
CA VAL A 705 3.99 -24.18 6.02
C VAL A 705 4.58 -22.80 6.30
N GLU A 706 4.36 -21.83 5.40
CA GLU A 706 4.86 -20.47 5.60
C GLU A 706 4.18 -19.74 6.76
N HIS A 707 2.90 -20.04 7.05
CA HIS A 707 2.24 -19.51 8.24
C HIS A 707 2.90 -20.06 9.51
N ILE A 708 3.15 -21.37 9.57
CA ILE A 708 3.79 -21.99 10.73
C ILE A 708 5.23 -21.49 10.90
N GLU A 709 5.97 -21.32 9.80
CA GLU A 709 7.30 -20.69 9.83
C GLU A 709 7.25 -19.25 10.34
N LEU A 710 6.26 -18.45 9.90
CA LEU A 710 6.07 -17.08 10.33
C LEU A 710 5.80 -17.01 11.84
N PHE A 711 4.74 -17.68 12.31
CA PHE A 711 4.34 -17.62 13.72
C PHE A 711 5.32 -18.35 14.65
N GLY A 712 5.95 -19.43 14.19
CA GLY A 712 7.02 -20.12 14.92
C GLY A 712 8.27 -19.25 15.07
N GLY A 713 8.62 -18.52 14.01
CA GLY A 713 9.67 -17.50 14.06
C GLY A 713 9.36 -16.36 15.04
N LEU A 714 8.10 -15.90 15.09
CA LEU A 714 7.66 -14.87 16.05
C LEU A 714 7.80 -15.33 17.51
N LYS A 715 7.53 -16.62 17.78
CA LYS A 715 7.72 -17.30 19.07
C LYS A 715 9.18 -17.72 19.35
N ASN A 716 10.12 -17.34 18.49
CA ASN A 716 11.55 -17.62 18.61
C ASN A 716 11.95 -19.11 18.58
N LEU A 717 11.22 -19.94 17.84
CA LEU A 717 11.54 -21.36 17.67
C LEU A 717 12.76 -21.57 16.74
N SER A 718 13.51 -22.65 16.97
CA SER A 718 14.56 -23.11 16.07
C SER A 718 13.97 -23.57 14.73
N ARG A 719 14.76 -23.53 13.65
CA ARG A 719 14.28 -24.03 12.33
C ARG A 719 13.96 -25.52 12.34
N ALA A 720 14.69 -26.30 13.17
CA ALA A 720 14.45 -27.73 13.32
C ALA A 720 13.11 -27.98 14.02
N GLU A 721 12.84 -27.25 15.10
CA GLU A 721 11.58 -27.37 15.84
C GLU A 721 10.39 -26.89 15.00
N ILE A 722 10.54 -25.80 14.21
CA ILE A 722 9.49 -25.34 13.29
C ILE A 722 9.11 -26.45 12.30
N LYS A 723 10.08 -27.15 11.72
CA LYS A 723 9.82 -28.23 10.77
C LYS A 723 9.07 -29.40 11.43
N LYS A 724 9.54 -29.80 12.63
CA LYS A 724 8.90 -30.85 13.43
C LYS A 724 7.46 -30.50 13.78
N VAL A 725 7.23 -29.31 14.34
CA VAL A 725 5.89 -28.81 14.67
C VAL A 725 5.01 -28.70 13.42
N THR A 726 5.57 -28.31 12.27
CA THR A 726 4.82 -28.23 11.02
C THR A 726 4.26 -29.60 10.61
N ASP A 727 5.10 -30.62 10.58
CA ASP A 727 4.69 -31.96 10.16
C ASP A 727 3.71 -32.58 11.17
N GLU A 728 4.02 -32.52 12.47
CA GLU A 728 3.17 -33.07 13.55
C GLU A 728 1.78 -32.42 13.60
N ARG A 729 1.70 -31.08 13.56
CA ARG A 729 0.42 -30.37 13.74
C ARG A 729 -0.44 -30.41 12.48
N LEU A 730 0.16 -30.34 11.29
CA LEU A 730 -0.61 -30.47 10.05
C LEU A 730 -1.15 -31.89 9.85
N GLU A 731 -0.44 -32.91 10.34
CA GLU A 731 -0.92 -34.30 10.33
C GLU A 731 -2.11 -34.46 11.28
N ALA A 732 -2.02 -33.95 12.50
CA ALA A 732 -3.09 -34.03 13.51
C ALA A 732 -4.43 -33.44 13.01
N VAL A 733 -4.40 -32.35 12.24
CA VAL A 733 -5.61 -31.73 11.67
C VAL A 733 -5.96 -32.18 10.24
N LYS A 734 -5.22 -33.15 9.68
CA LYS A 734 -5.37 -33.67 8.30
C LYS A 734 -5.26 -32.60 7.20
N LEU A 735 -4.29 -31.69 7.33
CA LEU A 735 -3.97 -30.67 6.31
C LEU A 735 -2.68 -30.97 5.52
N THR A 736 -2.01 -32.10 5.76
CA THR A 736 -0.77 -32.51 5.08
C THR A 736 -0.87 -32.52 3.55
N LYS A 737 -2.01 -32.95 2.98
CA LYS A 737 -2.23 -33.00 1.52
C LYS A 737 -2.22 -31.62 0.85
N VAL A 738 -2.60 -30.57 1.58
CA VAL A 738 -2.76 -29.20 1.04
C VAL A 738 -1.69 -28.25 1.59
N LYS A 739 -0.60 -28.77 2.18
CA LYS A 739 0.42 -27.99 2.89
C LYS A 739 1.15 -26.96 2.01
N ASP A 740 1.24 -27.23 0.71
CA ASP A 740 1.94 -26.38 -0.27
C ASP A 740 0.98 -25.49 -1.08
N HIS A 741 -0.33 -25.61 -0.86
CA HIS A 741 -1.33 -24.74 -1.49
C HIS A 741 -1.48 -23.43 -0.72
N HIS A 742 -1.83 -22.35 -1.44
CA HIS A 742 -2.10 -21.05 -0.83
C HIS A 742 -3.36 -21.10 0.04
N SER A 743 -3.36 -20.38 1.16
CA SER A 743 -4.52 -20.32 2.04
C SER A 743 -5.76 -19.70 1.37
N SER A 744 -5.59 -18.92 0.29
CA SER A 744 -6.70 -18.41 -0.53
C SER A 744 -7.56 -19.53 -1.16
N THR A 745 -7.00 -20.71 -1.43
CA THR A 745 -7.74 -21.84 -2.02
C THR A 745 -8.42 -22.71 -0.96
N PHE A 746 -8.26 -22.40 0.33
CA PHE A 746 -8.79 -23.22 1.41
C PHE A 746 -10.29 -22.96 1.61
N SER A 747 -11.05 -24.03 1.87
CA SER A 747 -12.42 -23.90 2.36
C SER A 747 -12.45 -23.26 3.76
N GLY A 748 -13.60 -22.72 4.18
CA GLY A 748 -13.73 -22.13 5.52
C GLY A 748 -13.28 -23.09 6.64
N GLY A 749 -13.68 -24.37 6.57
CA GLY A 749 -13.23 -25.38 7.54
C GLY A 749 -11.72 -25.68 7.49
N MET A 750 -11.08 -25.60 6.32
CA MET A 750 -9.62 -25.72 6.21
C MET A 750 -8.90 -24.52 6.82
N LYS A 751 -9.39 -23.29 6.58
CA LYS A 751 -8.86 -22.06 7.19
C LYS A 751 -8.97 -22.13 8.72
N ARG A 752 -10.14 -22.54 9.24
CA ARG A 752 -10.38 -22.70 10.67
C ARG A 752 -9.43 -23.69 11.33
N ARG A 753 -9.19 -24.85 10.71
CA ARG A 753 -8.21 -25.83 11.21
C ARG A 753 -6.79 -25.27 11.25
N LEU A 754 -6.39 -24.51 10.22
CA LEU A 754 -5.09 -23.85 10.20
C LEU A 754 -4.98 -22.80 11.32
N SER A 755 -6.03 -22.02 11.58
CA SER A 755 -6.08 -21.06 12.70
C SER A 755 -5.90 -21.76 14.06
N VAL A 756 -6.53 -22.92 14.27
CA VAL A 756 -6.33 -23.73 15.48
C VAL A 756 -4.88 -24.19 15.60
N VAL A 757 -4.27 -24.69 14.52
CA VAL A 757 -2.85 -25.08 14.52
C VAL A 757 -1.95 -23.90 14.90
N ILE A 758 -2.18 -22.72 14.29
CA ILE A 758 -1.40 -21.51 14.57
C ILE A 758 -1.46 -21.12 16.05
N SER A 759 -2.62 -21.28 16.69
CA SER A 759 -2.78 -20.99 18.12
C SER A 759 -1.98 -21.90 19.05
N THR A 760 -1.54 -23.07 18.57
CA THR A 760 -0.74 -24.03 19.36
C THR A 760 0.76 -23.93 19.13
N ILE A 761 1.21 -23.02 18.25
CA ILE A 761 2.63 -22.86 17.93
C ILE A 761 3.39 -22.27 19.12
N GLY A 762 4.57 -22.84 19.40
CA GLY A 762 5.42 -22.43 20.51
C GLY A 762 4.99 -23.01 21.86
N ASP A 763 4.11 -24.02 21.85
CA ASP A 763 3.58 -24.72 23.02
C ASP A 763 3.18 -23.76 24.16
N PRO A 764 2.26 -22.83 23.89
CA PRO A 764 1.81 -21.85 24.86
C PRO A 764 1.21 -22.50 26.11
N ALA A 765 1.49 -21.91 27.28
CA ALA A 765 0.96 -22.36 28.57
C ALA A 765 -0.57 -22.16 28.67
N ILE A 766 -1.09 -21.17 27.95
CA ILE A 766 -2.53 -20.89 27.85
C ILE A 766 -2.98 -20.70 26.41
N VAL A 767 -4.08 -21.35 26.02
CA VAL A 767 -4.68 -21.20 24.68
C VAL A 767 -6.13 -20.79 24.78
N PHE A 768 -6.47 -19.76 24.02
CA PHE A 768 -7.80 -19.19 23.88
C PHE A 768 -8.39 -19.54 22.51
N LEU A 769 -9.50 -20.27 22.47
CA LEU A 769 -10.14 -20.73 21.24
C LEU A 769 -11.56 -20.16 21.16
N ASP A 770 -11.80 -19.20 20.28
CA ASP A 770 -13.11 -18.58 20.12
C ASP A 770 -13.92 -19.29 19.01
N GLU A 771 -14.74 -20.27 19.36
CA GLU A 771 -15.49 -21.12 18.43
C GLU A 771 -14.63 -21.90 17.41
N PRO A 772 -13.76 -22.83 17.85
CA PRO A 772 -12.76 -23.46 16.98
C PRO A 772 -13.32 -24.44 15.96
N THR A 773 -14.53 -24.97 16.13
CA THR A 773 -15.11 -25.99 15.22
C THR A 773 -16.38 -25.56 14.49
N THR A 774 -16.68 -24.26 14.50
CA THR A 774 -17.81 -23.68 13.74
C THR A 774 -17.58 -23.84 12.23
N GLY A 775 -18.61 -24.27 11.51
CA GLY A 775 -18.56 -24.42 10.05
C GLY A 775 -17.72 -25.59 9.53
N MET A 776 -17.28 -26.50 10.40
CA MET A 776 -16.61 -27.75 10.02
C MET A 776 -17.60 -28.91 9.85
N ASP A 777 -17.26 -29.86 8.99
CA ASP A 777 -17.96 -31.14 8.91
C ASP A 777 -17.72 -31.99 10.18
N PRO A 778 -18.64 -32.91 10.51
CA PRO A 778 -18.55 -33.71 11.73
C PRO A 778 -17.27 -34.54 11.87
N VAL A 779 -16.69 -35.02 10.77
CA VAL A 779 -15.48 -35.85 10.79
C VAL A 779 -14.26 -35.00 11.13
N ASN A 780 -14.10 -33.86 10.47
CA ASN A 780 -12.99 -32.94 10.74
C ASN A 780 -13.07 -32.30 12.12
N ARG A 781 -14.29 -32.04 12.62
CA ARG A 781 -14.51 -31.59 14.01
C ARG A 781 -13.94 -32.60 15.03
N ARG A 782 -14.21 -33.90 14.85
CA ARG A 782 -13.66 -34.95 15.74
C ARG A 782 -12.12 -34.96 15.76
N HIS A 783 -11.48 -34.75 14.61
CA HIS A 783 -10.02 -34.67 14.55
C HIS A 783 -9.47 -33.48 15.35
N VAL A 784 -10.11 -32.31 15.24
CA VAL A 784 -9.73 -31.13 16.05
C VAL A 784 -9.95 -31.40 17.53
N TRP A 785 -11.04 -32.07 17.91
CA TRP A 785 -11.32 -32.42 19.31
C TRP A 785 -10.28 -33.37 19.89
N SER A 786 -9.93 -34.44 19.17
CA SER A 786 -8.86 -35.35 19.59
C SER A 786 -7.52 -34.63 19.75
N PHE A 787 -7.22 -33.70 18.85
CA PHE A 787 -6.03 -32.87 18.94
C PHE A 787 -6.05 -31.94 20.18
N LEU A 788 -7.16 -31.27 20.47
CA LEU A 788 -7.29 -30.40 21.64
C LEU A 788 -7.24 -31.18 22.96
N GLU A 789 -7.86 -32.35 23.01
CA GLU A 789 -7.84 -33.24 24.18
C GLU A 789 -6.42 -33.75 24.47
N GLU A 790 -5.63 -34.00 23.44
CA GLU A 790 -4.21 -34.31 23.64
C GLU A 790 -3.40 -33.07 24.05
N PHE A 791 -3.68 -31.93 23.43
CA PHE A 791 -2.96 -30.69 23.65
C PHE A 791 -3.16 -30.11 25.06
N LYS A 792 -4.30 -30.36 25.72
CA LYS A 792 -4.64 -29.78 27.04
C LYS A 792 -3.71 -30.21 28.17
N LYS A 793 -2.97 -31.32 28.03
CA LYS A 793 -2.08 -31.84 29.07
C LYS A 793 -1.04 -30.79 29.49
N GLY A 794 -1.01 -30.44 30.78
CA GLY A 794 -0.09 -29.45 31.34
C GLY A 794 -0.30 -28.02 30.86
N ARG A 795 -1.48 -27.70 30.28
CA ARG A 795 -1.81 -26.38 29.73
C ARG A 795 -3.21 -25.95 30.12
N ILE A 796 -3.50 -24.66 30.05
CA ILE A 796 -4.85 -24.12 30.25
C ILE A 796 -5.48 -23.92 28.87
N VAL A 797 -6.60 -24.58 28.60
CA VAL A 797 -7.35 -24.38 27.35
C VAL A 797 -8.69 -23.73 27.68
N VAL A 798 -8.95 -22.58 27.10
CA VAL A 798 -10.20 -21.83 27.26
C VAL A 798 -10.90 -21.81 25.92
N LEU A 799 -12.09 -22.39 25.83
CA LEU A 799 -12.84 -22.55 24.61
C LEU A 799 -14.20 -21.86 24.74
N THR A 800 -14.56 -20.96 23.82
CA THR A 800 -15.96 -20.54 23.69
C THR A 800 -16.63 -21.44 22.67
N THR A 801 -17.87 -21.82 22.94
CA THR A 801 -18.68 -22.55 21.97
C THR A 801 -20.14 -22.24 22.13
N HIS A 802 -20.90 -22.42 21.05
CA HIS A 802 -22.34 -22.50 21.07
C HIS A 802 -22.84 -23.95 20.92
N SER A 803 -21.93 -24.91 20.75
CA SER A 803 -22.25 -26.33 20.68
C SER A 803 -22.20 -26.95 22.07
N MET A 804 -23.35 -27.33 22.60
CA MET A 804 -23.45 -28.04 23.87
C MET A 804 -22.73 -29.37 23.82
N TYR A 805 -22.75 -30.04 22.66
CA TYR A 805 -22.04 -31.29 22.44
C TYR A 805 -20.50 -31.14 22.49
N GLU A 806 -19.97 -30.02 21.98
CA GLU A 806 -18.54 -29.71 22.10
C GLU A 806 -18.13 -29.47 23.55
N ALA A 807 -18.92 -28.68 24.29
CA ALA A 807 -18.66 -28.40 25.69
C ALA A 807 -18.75 -29.64 26.58
N ASP A 808 -19.69 -30.55 26.32
CA ASP A 808 -19.89 -31.77 27.10
C ASP A 808 -18.77 -32.82 26.88
N ILE A 809 -18.17 -32.84 25.69
CA ILE A 809 -17.05 -33.77 25.38
C ILE A 809 -15.70 -33.22 25.83
N LEU A 810 -15.41 -31.96 25.54
CA LEU A 810 -14.10 -31.37 25.80
C LEU A 810 -13.99 -30.69 27.17
N GLY A 811 -15.10 -30.19 27.71
CA GLY A 811 -15.10 -29.34 28.89
C GLY A 811 -14.96 -30.12 30.19
N ASP A 812 -13.78 -30.01 30.82
CA ASP A 812 -13.58 -30.45 32.20
C ASP A 812 -14.39 -29.57 33.18
N GLN A 813 -14.50 -28.28 32.85
CA GLN A 813 -15.31 -27.30 33.55
C GLN A 813 -16.09 -26.46 32.54
N ILE A 814 -17.41 -26.40 32.69
CA ILE A 814 -18.32 -25.71 31.78
C ILE A 814 -18.92 -24.52 32.52
N GLY A 815 -18.78 -23.32 31.95
CA GLY A 815 -19.44 -22.11 32.43
C GLY A 815 -20.57 -21.71 31.49
N ILE A 816 -21.78 -21.53 32.01
CA ILE A 816 -22.94 -21.06 31.24
C ILE A 816 -23.10 -19.56 31.47
N MET A 817 -22.94 -18.77 30.40
CA MET A 817 -23.04 -17.31 30.41
C MET A 817 -24.35 -16.82 29.79
N VAL A 818 -25.05 -15.94 30.51
CA VAL A 818 -26.31 -15.32 30.07
C VAL A 818 -26.24 -13.81 30.33
N ARG A 819 -26.55 -13.00 29.31
CA ARG A 819 -26.60 -11.51 29.39
C ARG A 819 -25.35 -10.87 30.07
N GLY A 820 -24.16 -11.42 29.80
CA GLY A 820 -22.89 -10.92 30.31
C GLY A 820 -22.50 -11.41 31.71
N ARG A 821 -23.30 -12.29 32.34
CA ARG A 821 -23.03 -12.86 33.67
C ARG A 821 -22.86 -14.37 33.60
N MET A 822 -22.06 -14.93 34.50
CA MET A 822 -21.95 -16.37 34.70
C MET A 822 -23.15 -16.83 35.53
N ARG A 823 -23.96 -17.75 34.99
CA ARG A 823 -25.18 -18.24 35.64
C ARG A 823 -24.98 -19.58 36.36
N ALA A 824 -24.20 -20.46 35.74
CA ALA A 824 -23.89 -21.77 36.29
C ALA A 824 -22.45 -22.16 35.93
N LEU A 825 -21.81 -22.94 36.79
CA LEU A 825 -20.44 -23.40 36.64
C LEU A 825 -20.34 -24.84 37.16
N GLY A 826 -19.69 -25.73 36.41
CA GLY A 826 -19.45 -27.11 36.86
C GLY A 826 -19.09 -28.06 35.72
N SER A 827 -18.86 -29.33 36.03
CA SER A 827 -18.70 -30.37 34.99
C SER A 827 -20.03 -30.63 34.28
N GLY A 828 -19.99 -31.19 33.06
CA GLY A 828 -21.20 -31.55 32.32
C GLY A 828 -22.16 -32.43 33.12
N ILE A 829 -21.62 -33.39 33.88
CA ILE A 829 -22.39 -34.27 34.78
C ILE A 829 -23.00 -33.47 35.94
N ARG A 830 -22.23 -32.58 36.59
CA ARG A 830 -22.71 -31.76 37.72
C ARG A 830 -23.85 -30.85 37.28
N LEU A 831 -23.73 -30.20 36.12
CA LEU A 831 -24.76 -29.32 35.57
C LEU A 831 -26.05 -30.08 35.20
N LYS A 832 -25.93 -31.26 34.57
CA LYS A 832 -27.08 -32.14 34.27
C LYS A 832 -27.78 -32.63 35.53
N ASN A 833 -27.03 -32.98 36.58
CA ASN A 833 -27.63 -33.43 37.84
C ASN A 833 -28.30 -32.28 38.61
N LYS A 834 -27.71 -31.07 38.62
CA LYS A 834 -28.21 -29.93 39.40
C LYS A 834 -29.40 -29.25 38.74
N PHE A 835 -29.30 -28.95 37.44
CA PHE A 835 -30.30 -28.16 36.72
C PHE A 835 -31.18 -29.00 35.78
N GLY A 836 -30.71 -30.19 35.41
CA GLY A 836 -31.49 -31.11 34.59
C GLY A 836 -32.71 -31.62 35.32
N ALA A 837 -33.66 -32.11 34.55
CA ALA A 837 -34.94 -32.57 35.05
C ALA A 837 -35.02 -34.10 35.14
N GLY A 838 -33.88 -34.75 35.40
CA GLY A 838 -33.74 -36.19 35.54
C GLY A 838 -33.45 -36.96 34.27
N TYR A 839 -34.03 -38.16 34.19
CA TYR A 839 -33.77 -39.14 33.13
C TYR A 839 -34.99 -39.26 32.24
N GLN A 840 -34.77 -39.53 30.96
CA GLN A 840 -35.81 -39.87 29.99
C GLN A 840 -35.72 -41.36 29.68
N VAL A 841 -36.86 -42.04 29.74
CA VAL A 841 -37.00 -43.44 29.34
C VAL A 841 -37.87 -43.50 28.11
N ALA A 842 -37.29 -43.99 27.01
CA ALA A 842 -37.96 -44.28 25.77
C ALA A 842 -38.36 -45.76 25.76
N LEU A 843 -39.63 -46.09 25.57
CA LEU A 843 -40.12 -47.47 25.44
C LEU A 843 -40.82 -47.62 24.08
N THR A 844 -40.47 -48.64 23.31
CA THR A 844 -41.13 -48.92 22.02
C THR A 844 -42.03 -50.16 22.13
N CYS A 845 -43.27 -50.01 21.67
CA CYS A 845 -44.33 -51.02 21.70
C CYS A 845 -45.07 -51.07 20.34
N THR A 846 -45.28 -52.27 19.79
CA THR A 846 -45.91 -52.50 18.47
C THR A 846 -47.44 -52.46 18.47
N SER A 847 -48.09 -52.73 19.60
CA SER A 847 -49.55 -52.95 19.69
C SER A 847 -50.19 -52.06 20.76
N SER A 848 -51.40 -51.58 20.50
CA SER A 848 -52.19 -50.76 21.43
C SER A 848 -52.44 -51.45 22.78
N GLU A 849 -52.61 -52.78 22.80
CA GLU A 849 -52.73 -53.55 24.04
C GLU A 849 -51.43 -53.56 24.86
N LYS A 850 -50.27 -53.65 24.19
CA LYS A 850 -48.96 -53.61 24.84
C LYS A 850 -48.65 -52.21 25.37
N ILE A 851 -49.07 -51.17 24.67
CA ILE A 851 -48.95 -49.76 25.12
C ILE A 851 -49.71 -49.57 26.44
N ALA A 852 -50.95 -50.06 26.56
CA ALA A 852 -51.72 -49.95 27.79
C ALA A 852 -51.05 -50.70 28.97
N ARG A 853 -50.50 -51.90 28.72
CA ARG A 853 -49.75 -52.66 29.73
C ARG A 853 -48.44 -51.99 30.13
N ALA A 854 -47.72 -51.37 29.18
CA ALA A 854 -46.49 -50.63 29.45
C ALA A 854 -46.78 -49.38 30.31
N LYS A 855 -47.87 -48.66 30.04
CA LYS A 855 -48.31 -47.53 30.87
C LYS A 855 -48.64 -47.97 32.31
N ALA A 856 -49.34 -49.09 32.48
CA ALA A 856 -49.64 -49.64 33.79
C ALA A 856 -48.38 -50.08 34.55
N LEU A 857 -47.41 -50.68 33.85
CA LEU A 857 -46.13 -51.09 34.43
C LEU A 857 -45.33 -49.88 34.95
N VAL A 858 -45.22 -48.82 34.15
CA VAL A 858 -44.51 -47.59 34.55
C VAL A 858 -45.20 -46.93 35.74
N ALA A 859 -46.53 -46.79 35.72
CA ALA A 859 -47.29 -46.20 36.81
C ALA A 859 -47.19 -47.00 38.13
N ARG A 860 -47.02 -48.34 38.05
CA ARG A 860 -46.84 -49.22 39.22
C ARG A 860 -45.48 -49.04 39.87
N GLU A 861 -44.41 -49.06 39.07
CA GLU A 861 -43.03 -49.03 39.59
C GLU A 861 -42.56 -47.60 39.92
N ILE A 862 -42.96 -46.62 39.09
CA ILE A 862 -42.58 -45.21 39.22
C ILE A 862 -43.82 -44.32 39.00
N PRO A 863 -44.60 -44.07 40.05
CA PRO A 863 -45.79 -43.21 39.96
C PRO A 863 -45.46 -41.73 39.71
N GLU A 864 -44.23 -41.31 40.03
CA GLU A 864 -43.72 -39.94 39.80
C GLU A 864 -43.24 -39.70 38.35
N ALA A 865 -43.34 -40.68 37.44
CA ALA A 865 -42.91 -40.52 36.06
C ALA A 865 -43.95 -39.73 35.25
N GLU A 866 -43.50 -38.66 34.57
CA GLU A 866 -44.34 -37.85 33.70
C GLU A 866 -44.29 -38.38 32.26
N LEU A 867 -45.44 -38.68 31.65
CA LEU A 867 -45.52 -39.04 30.23
C LEU A 867 -45.39 -37.77 29.37
N GLN A 868 -44.33 -37.68 28.56
CA GLN A 868 -44.10 -36.55 27.66
C GLN A 868 -44.65 -36.75 26.25
N ASP A 869 -44.52 -37.97 25.71
CA ASP A 869 -44.96 -38.29 24.36
C ASP A 869 -45.48 -39.73 24.29
N ASP A 870 -46.51 -39.91 23.45
CA ASP A 870 -47.26 -41.15 23.23
C ASP A 870 -47.62 -41.25 21.74
N SER A 871 -46.59 -41.16 20.89
CA SER A 871 -46.73 -41.09 19.44
C SER A 871 -46.24 -42.38 18.79
N ALA A 872 -47.05 -42.95 17.88
CA ALA A 872 -46.69 -44.06 16.99
C ALA A 872 -46.05 -45.30 17.68
N GLY A 873 -46.48 -45.63 18.90
CA GLY A 873 -45.94 -46.79 19.64
C GLY A 873 -44.64 -46.52 20.40
N SER A 874 -44.14 -45.28 20.41
CA SER A 874 -43.02 -44.84 21.26
C SER A 874 -43.55 -44.05 22.45
N LEU A 875 -43.31 -44.55 23.67
CA LEU A 875 -43.63 -43.88 24.93
C LEU A 875 -42.38 -43.21 25.48
N MET A 876 -42.44 -41.90 25.70
CA MET A 876 -41.37 -41.14 26.33
C MET A 876 -41.78 -40.71 27.73
N TYR A 877 -41.11 -41.24 28.76
CA TYR A 877 -41.30 -40.86 30.15
C TYR A 877 -40.15 -40.01 30.66
N ARG A 878 -40.48 -38.96 31.42
CA ARG A 878 -39.53 -38.19 32.21
C ARG A 878 -39.59 -38.64 33.66
N MET A 879 -38.45 -39.03 34.19
CA MET A 879 -38.28 -39.44 35.59
C MET A 879 -37.56 -38.33 36.34
N PRO A 880 -38.18 -37.71 37.37
CA PRO A 880 -37.56 -36.68 38.19
C PRO A 880 -36.30 -37.18 38.93
N ASN A 881 -35.44 -36.24 39.33
CA ASN A 881 -34.22 -36.54 40.11
C ASN A 881 -34.50 -37.22 41.47
N SER A 882 -35.70 -37.06 42.04
CA SER A 882 -36.13 -37.76 43.26
C SER A 882 -36.11 -39.29 43.11
N VAL A 883 -36.31 -39.79 41.87
CA VAL A 883 -36.50 -41.21 41.58
C VAL A 883 -35.22 -41.90 41.10
N THR A 884 -34.09 -41.18 40.98
CA THR A 884 -32.85 -41.72 40.43
C THR A 884 -32.38 -43.01 41.11
N SER A 885 -32.61 -43.15 42.42
CA SER A 885 -32.27 -44.37 43.17
C SER A 885 -33.10 -45.60 42.81
N LYS A 886 -34.32 -45.43 42.27
CA LYS A 886 -35.23 -46.51 41.86
C LYS A 886 -35.04 -46.94 40.40
N ILE A 887 -34.34 -46.15 39.58
CA ILE A 887 -34.10 -46.44 38.15
C ILE A 887 -33.41 -47.80 37.95
N PRO A 888 -32.35 -48.19 38.69
CA PRO A 888 -31.71 -49.50 38.49
C PRO A 888 -32.64 -50.69 38.78
N ALA A 889 -33.56 -50.54 39.74
CA ALA A 889 -34.57 -51.57 40.03
C ALA A 889 -35.60 -51.65 38.90
N PHE A 890 -36.04 -50.50 38.38
CA PHE A 890 -36.96 -50.42 37.25
C PHE A 890 -36.36 -51.03 35.97
N VAL A 891 -35.08 -50.75 35.67
CA VAL A 891 -34.38 -51.36 34.53
C VAL A 891 -34.34 -52.88 34.64
N LYS A 892 -34.12 -53.44 35.84
CA LYS A 892 -34.19 -54.90 36.05
C LYS A 892 -35.57 -55.48 35.76
N VAL A 893 -36.65 -54.75 36.06
CA VAL A 893 -38.02 -55.14 35.73
C VAL A 893 -38.26 -55.10 34.22
N LEU A 894 -37.74 -54.08 33.54
CA LEU A 894 -37.79 -53.96 32.07
C LEU A 894 -37.03 -55.10 31.36
N GLU A 895 -35.88 -55.52 31.89
CA GLU A 895 -35.07 -56.62 31.35
C GLU A 895 -35.60 -58.01 31.73
N GLY A 896 -36.50 -58.09 32.71
CA GLY A 896 -37.15 -59.30 33.18
C GLY A 896 -38.14 -59.90 32.18
N PRO A 897 -38.70 -61.10 32.48
CA PRO A 897 -39.65 -61.78 31.61
C PRO A 897 -40.95 -60.99 31.41
N GLU A 898 -41.38 -60.22 32.41
CA GLU A 898 -42.56 -59.34 32.34
C GLU A 898 -42.31 -58.16 31.37
N GLY A 899 -41.15 -57.49 31.47
CA GLY A 899 -40.78 -56.39 30.58
C GLY A 899 -40.55 -56.82 29.12
N LYS A 900 -39.85 -57.93 28.89
CA LYS A 900 -39.60 -58.50 27.55
C LYS A 900 -40.86 -58.96 26.82
N ALA A 901 -41.92 -59.34 27.55
CA ALA A 901 -43.20 -59.70 26.95
C ALA A 901 -43.97 -58.49 26.42
N ILE A 902 -43.72 -57.30 26.98
CA ILE A 902 -44.48 -56.07 26.75
C ILE A 902 -43.74 -55.10 25.82
N ILE A 903 -42.40 -55.01 25.93
CA ILE A 903 -41.58 -53.96 25.32
C ILE A 903 -40.60 -54.57 24.32
N GLU A 904 -40.52 -53.99 23.11
CA GLU A 904 -39.59 -54.46 22.08
C GLU A 904 -38.18 -53.90 22.25
N SER A 905 -38.10 -52.62 22.57
CA SER A 905 -36.85 -51.94 22.89
C SER A 905 -37.10 -50.83 23.89
N TRP A 906 -36.10 -50.59 24.74
CA TRP A 906 -36.10 -49.46 25.66
C TRP A 906 -34.77 -48.73 25.57
N GLY A 907 -34.80 -47.44 25.88
CA GLY A 907 -33.61 -46.59 25.98
C GLY A 907 -33.72 -45.71 27.21
N LEU A 908 -32.60 -45.52 27.89
CA LEU A 908 -32.46 -44.57 28.99
C LEU A 908 -31.48 -43.48 28.55
N SER A 909 -31.94 -42.24 28.51
CA SER A 909 -31.11 -41.06 28.27
C SER A 909 -31.15 -40.15 29.49
N GLN A 910 -30.03 -39.51 29.80
CA GLN A 910 -30.01 -38.42 30.75
C GLN A 910 -30.44 -37.13 30.03
N THR A 911 -31.00 -36.18 30.77
CA THR A 911 -31.18 -34.80 30.29
C THR A 911 -29.90 -34.27 29.65
N THR A 912 -30.04 -33.69 28.46
CA THR A 912 -28.90 -33.18 27.70
C THR A 912 -28.45 -31.83 28.26
N LEU A 913 -27.19 -31.46 27.98
CA LEU A 913 -26.70 -30.13 28.35
C LEU A 913 -27.48 -29.01 27.62
N GLU A 914 -28.09 -29.32 26.48
CA GLU A 914 -28.97 -28.42 25.73
C GLU A 914 -30.27 -28.11 26.50
N GLU A 915 -30.92 -29.12 27.09
CA GLU A 915 -32.11 -28.90 27.92
C GLU A 915 -31.79 -28.06 29.16
N VAL A 916 -30.67 -28.34 29.83
CA VAL A 916 -30.18 -27.56 30.98
C VAL A 916 -29.96 -26.10 30.58
N PHE A 917 -29.30 -25.89 29.43
CA PHE A 917 -29.03 -24.57 28.90
C PHE A 917 -30.32 -23.79 28.58
N LEU A 918 -31.29 -24.42 27.91
CA LEU A 918 -32.58 -23.81 27.58
C LEU A 918 -33.37 -23.43 28.83
N LYS A 919 -33.35 -24.28 29.86
CA LYS A 919 -33.99 -24.00 31.15
C LYS A 919 -33.37 -22.77 31.81
N LEU A 920 -32.03 -22.74 31.94
CA LEU A 920 -31.32 -21.61 32.54
C LEU A 920 -31.50 -20.29 31.79
N ILE A 921 -31.66 -20.35 30.46
CA ILE A 921 -31.97 -19.15 29.67
C ILE A 921 -33.39 -18.67 29.97
N ARG A 922 -34.39 -19.56 29.97
CA ARG A 922 -35.79 -19.19 30.25
C ARG A 922 -35.92 -18.51 31.62
N GLU A 923 -35.35 -19.14 32.65
CA GLU A 923 -35.31 -18.60 34.03
C GLU A 923 -34.58 -17.25 34.15
N ALA A 924 -33.67 -16.93 33.24
CA ALA A 924 -32.97 -15.65 33.23
C ALA A 924 -33.61 -14.60 32.30
N THR A 925 -34.61 -15.01 31.50
CA THR A 925 -35.35 -14.14 30.59
C THR A 925 -36.61 -13.59 31.25
N ASP A 926 -37.29 -14.47 31.98
CA ASP A 926 -38.33 -14.17 32.96
C ASP A 926 -37.75 -13.39 34.14
#